data_AF-A0A7C3G6R0-F1
#
_entry.id   AF-A0A7C3G6R0-F1
#
_cell.length_a   1.000
_cell.length_b   1.000
_cell.length_c   1.000
_cell.angle_alpha   90.00
_cell.angle_beta   90.00
_cell.angle_gamma   90.00
#
_symmetry.space_group_name_H-M   'P 1'
#
loop_
_entity.id
_entity.type
_entity.pdbx_description
1 polymer ?
#
loop_
_entity_poly.entity_id
_entity_poly.type
_entity_poly.pdbx_seq_one_letter_code
_entity_poly.pdbx_strand_id
1 'polypeptide(L)'
;MKKIKLGGARIFDTILNDKNKDFFKNIKRKEAPLVLEMELESARNTNSVLVKNKKQLAFAGGGNDFSPKAESIDFIDKTIHLQKEKNNSDMEISTIKNNTSADVRIGENGLRLHDFETGEHLKGKEIIFTQEDLEEFATGKIANVFGPEYAIIDTYGRRVMLPMDPYLLVSRVTGLKAERGKYEPSTMQTEYDIPYGAWFTTDRQIPWAVSVESGQCDLLLISYLGIDFENKGKLVYRLLDCTLTFTDDLPFEGQTLRYDISINSFVRNGDNLLFFFSYRCYVEDRLVLKMDGGCAGFFTPDQLSVGNGVVYSKSELEAKRLAKKRYFTPLLNTKKRSFSKEDLRHLIAGDMEKCFDDISYFANGRNPSLCLPPEKILMLDRITSVDMTGGAYGLGYIVAEKDLRPDDWYFPCHFRDDEVLAGSLQAEGGGNLLRFFMLMLGLQRVMKDARYQPVFDVPQKVRCRKEVTPKDTKLIYTLEIKEIGLVPNPYVIGDLEILSADGVVTVHFENLGLQLREKTNPKYLEETAGVKISPRSEGALLNELDITRFALDDLSKAFGEDFAVYDGRKVSRQPNTDLQLISRVMSVDGKRGDFSKPSKIHAEYDVPVDAWYYQQNAAMTMPYSILMEIALQPCGLLGAYLGSTLQFADQNLYFRNLDGNGEMFDLPSGTDFRGKTITNHAVLVSSVAMGGIILQNYTFECSIDGYVFYKGKSSFGFFPAEALATQVGLDGGKNVDAWYITNNLQTTDYMKIKLDSLYGKMKLYKAPAEKPHYRLAEDQLNLLDNLIIAKNSGKYGKGYIHATKYVMPYEWFYTCHFYQDPVMPGSLGVEAILQAMQVFALQQDLGKDFVNPKFVQVPSHETVWKYRGQILTHVREMQLEVHIQSIEKIDGRLVMIADTSLWNDEVRIYEVTGLALGIEEG
;
A
#
# COMPACT_ATOMS: atom_id res chain seq x y z
N MET A 1 10.66 19.95 13.47
CA MET A 1 11.98 19.51 12.96
C MET A 1 13.06 19.71 14.03
N LYS A 2 13.57 18.64 14.66
CA LYS A 2 14.79 18.73 15.47
C LYS A 2 15.99 18.63 14.52
N LYS A 3 16.96 19.54 14.63
CA LYS A 3 18.23 19.50 13.88
C LYS A 3 18.91 18.15 14.11
N ILE A 4 18.96 17.32 13.08
CA ILE A 4 19.79 16.11 13.04
C ILE A 4 21.24 16.59 12.90
N LYS A 5 22.11 16.18 13.83
CA LYS A 5 23.56 16.38 13.69
C LYS A 5 24.06 15.35 12.67
N LEU A 6 24.59 15.83 11.56
CA LEU A 6 25.38 15.02 10.61
C LEU A 6 26.63 14.49 11.33
N GLY A 7 26.84 13.19 11.24
CA GLY A 7 28.03 12.49 11.76
C GLY A 7 27.72 11.48 12.87
N GLY A 8 27.23 10.29 12.49
CA GLY A 8 27.25 9.12 13.36
C GLY A 8 28.65 8.51 13.42
N ALA A 9 29.21 8.31 14.62
CA ALA A 9 30.46 7.59 14.81
C ALA A 9 30.27 6.08 14.56
N ARG A 10 31.32 5.37 14.14
CA ARG A 10 31.31 3.92 13.94
C ARG A 10 30.96 3.24 15.27
N ILE A 11 30.01 2.30 15.27
CA ILE A 11 29.50 1.67 16.51
C ILE A 11 30.61 1.00 17.34
N PHE A 12 31.67 0.52 16.68
CA PHE A 12 32.84 -0.08 17.34
C PHE A 12 33.75 0.93 18.05
N ASP A 13 33.75 2.21 17.65
CA ASP A 13 34.47 3.27 18.37
C ASP A 13 33.85 3.53 19.75
N THR A 14 32.58 3.14 19.94
CA THR A 14 31.85 3.27 21.22
C THR A 14 32.02 2.02 22.10
N ILE A 15 32.20 0.85 21.49
CA ILE A 15 32.32 -0.46 22.19
C ILE A 15 33.77 -0.74 22.62
N LEU A 16 34.76 -0.13 21.97
CA LEU A 16 36.19 -0.35 22.25
C LEU A 16 36.80 0.64 23.25
N ASN A 17 36.02 1.53 23.87
CA ASN A 17 36.55 2.40 24.92
C ASN A 17 37.04 1.55 26.11
N ASP A 18 38.26 1.83 26.58
CA ASP A 18 39.05 0.98 27.48
C ASP A 18 38.37 0.63 28.82
N LYS A 19 37.25 1.29 29.15
CA LYS A 19 36.42 0.98 30.32
C LYS A 19 35.65 -0.35 30.28
N ASN A 20 35.44 -0.96 29.10
CA ASN A 20 34.66 -2.21 29.00
C ASN A 20 35.51 -3.49 28.85
N LYS A 21 36.84 -3.37 28.77
CA LYS A 21 37.75 -4.54 28.67
C LYS A 21 37.82 -5.36 29.96
N ASP A 22 37.51 -4.78 31.12
CA ASP A 22 37.59 -5.48 32.41
C ASP A 22 36.36 -6.35 32.74
N PHE A 23 35.22 -6.11 32.08
CA PHE A 23 34.00 -6.90 32.33
C PHE A 23 34.10 -8.34 31.78
N PHE A 24 34.88 -8.55 30.72
CA PHE A 24 34.99 -9.84 30.03
C PHE A 24 36.16 -10.73 30.51
N LYS A 25 37.05 -10.25 31.39
CA LYS A 25 38.18 -11.04 31.89
C LYS A 25 37.82 -12.09 32.95
N ASN A 26 36.62 -12.02 33.55
CA ASN A 26 36.26 -12.84 34.72
C ASN A 26 35.25 -13.97 34.47
N ILE A 27 34.91 -14.28 33.21
CA ILE A 27 34.02 -15.41 32.90
C ILE A 27 34.86 -16.70 32.78
N LYS A 28 35.04 -17.42 33.89
CA LYS A 28 35.60 -18.78 33.87
C LYS A 28 34.56 -19.77 33.33
N ARG A 29 34.94 -20.56 32.32
CA ARG A 29 34.20 -21.75 31.86
C ARG A 29 33.94 -22.70 33.03
N LYS A 30 32.70 -23.12 33.22
CA LYS A 30 32.33 -24.20 34.15
C LYS A 30 32.08 -25.47 33.35
N GLU A 31 32.79 -26.54 33.68
CA GLU A 31 32.55 -27.89 33.17
C GLU A 31 31.16 -28.40 33.59
N ALA A 32 30.52 -29.15 32.70
CA ALA A 32 29.24 -29.81 32.95
C ALA A 32 29.44 -31.08 33.82
N PRO A 33 28.59 -31.34 34.82
CA PRO A 33 28.55 -32.64 35.48
C PRO A 33 27.45 -33.56 34.95
N LEU A 34 27.78 -34.86 35.00
CA LEU A 34 26.93 -36.02 34.73
C LEU A 34 25.71 -36.14 35.66
N VAL A 35 24.74 -36.88 35.13
CA VAL A 35 23.48 -37.41 35.69
C VAL A 35 23.64 -38.14 37.05
N LEU A 36 22.70 -37.93 38.00
CA LEU A 36 21.89 -38.99 38.66
C LEU A 36 20.84 -38.46 39.66
N GLU A 37 19.65 -39.10 39.59
CA GLU A 37 18.66 -39.51 40.61
C GLU A 37 18.11 -38.60 41.74
N MET A 38 16.76 -38.46 41.68
CA MET A 38 15.71 -38.69 42.70
C MET A 38 15.86 -38.32 44.20
N GLU A 39 14.73 -37.76 44.68
CA GLU A 39 14.06 -37.88 46.00
C GLU A 39 14.13 -36.77 47.07
N LEU A 40 12.90 -36.32 47.40
CA LEU A 40 12.30 -36.04 48.72
C LEU A 40 12.55 -34.74 49.51
N GLU A 41 11.46 -33.97 49.57
CA GLU A 41 10.75 -33.46 50.77
C GLU A 41 11.17 -32.20 51.55
N SER A 42 10.16 -31.31 51.65
CA SER A 42 9.62 -30.66 52.85
C SER A 42 9.96 -29.18 53.15
N ALA A 43 8.94 -28.35 52.86
CA ALA A 43 8.19 -27.49 53.79
C ALA A 43 8.87 -26.38 54.63
N ARG A 44 8.34 -25.15 54.46
CA ARG A 44 7.79 -24.20 55.48
C ARG A 44 8.13 -22.76 55.08
N ASN A 45 7.18 -21.90 54.68
CA ASN A 45 6.07 -21.25 55.38
C ASN A 45 6.36 -19.75 55.66
N THR A 46 5.37 -18.93 55.28
CA THR A 46 4.83 -17.73 55.97
C THR A 46 5.52 -16.36 55.93
N ASN A 47 4.83 -15.46 55.20
CA ASN A 47 4.14 -14.23 55.65
C ASN A 47 4.88 -12.93 56.04
N SER A 48 4.27 -11.85 55.51
CA SER A 48 3.98 -10.53 56.11
C SER A 48 5.09 -9.46 56.02
N VAL A 49 4.87 -8.15 55.96
CA VAL A 49 3.73 -7.21 55.79
C VAL A 49 4.38 -5.79 55.73
N LEU A 50 3.73 -4.85 55.03
CA LEU A 50 3.80 -3.37 55.07
C LEU A 50 4.99 -2.60 55.74
N VAL A 51 5.39 -1.46 55.15
CA VAL A 51 5.02 -0.07 55.57
C VAL A 51 5.78 1.01 54.77
N LYS A 52 5.04 2.09 54.47
CA LYS A 52 5.36 3.38 53.83
C LYS A 52 6.37 4.25 54.60
N ASN A 53 7.10 5.14 53.89
CA ASN A 53 7.17 6.61 54.08
C ASN A 53 8.25 7.22 53.17
N LYS A 54 7.90 8.04 52.17
CA LYS A 54 7.82 9.53 52.18
C LYS A 54 9.04 10.27 52.74
N LYS A 55 9.72 11.03 51.87
CA LYS A 55 10.32 12.34 52.20
C LYS A 55 10.20 13.33 51.03
N GLN A 56 9.50 14.42 51.33
CA GLN A 56 9.53 15.79 50.80
C GLN A 56 10.96 16.41 50.95
N LEU A 57 11.38 17.57 50.40
CA LEU A 57 10.73 18.86 50.11
C LEU A 57 11.70 19.76 49.28
N ALA A 58 11.12 20.80 48.66
CA ALA A 58 11.74 21.86 47.87
C ALA A 58 12.45 22.97 48.68
N PHE A 59 13.17 23.87 48.00
CA PHE A 59 13.36 25.29 48.38
C PHE A 59 13.42 26.21 47.15
N ALA A 60 13.01 27.46 47.35
CA ALA A 60 12.58 28.47 46.37
C ALA A 60 13.34 29.81 46.47
N GLY A 61 13.06 30.73 45.54
CA GLY A 61 13.26 32.21 45.62
C GLY A 61 14.39 32.77 44.73
N GLY A 62 14.28 33.86 43.94
CA GLY A 62 13.26 34.89 43.63
C GLY A 62 13.81 35.77 42.45
N GLY A 63 13.01 36.33 41.52
CA GLY A 63 12.36 37.68 41.49
C GLY A 63 13.33 38.78 41.01
N ASN A 64 13.04 39.81 40.18
CA ASN A 64 11.85 40.33 39.48
C ASN A 64 12.29 41.37 38.39
N ASP A 65 11.38 41.69 37.45
CA ASP A 65 11.15 42.95 36.69
C ASP A 65 12.08 43.42 35.52
N PHE A 66 11.51 43.52 34.30
CA PHE A 66 11.12 44.78 33.60
C PHE A 66 10.64 44.53 32.14
N SER A 67 9.63 45.29 31.71
CA SER A 67 9.23 45.60 30.30
C SER A 67 8.90 47.12 30.25
N PRO A 68 8.50 47.81 29.14
CA PRO A 68 8.12 47.36 27.78
C PRO A 68 8.47 48.34 26.59
N LYS A 69 7.91 48.06 25.39
CA LYS A 69 7.55 48.94 24.23
C LYS A 69 8.68 49.43 23.28
N ALA A 70 8.48 49.83 22.01
CA ALA A 70 7.50 49.68 20.89
C ALA A 70 7.98 50.62 19.73
N GLU A 71 7.34 50.55 18.54
CA GLU A 71 7.36 51.49 17.36
C GLU A 71 8.48 51.28 16.30
N SER A 72 8.27 51.00 14.99
CA SER A 72 7.36 51.43 13.88
C SER A 72 7.89 52.62 13.05
N ILE A 73 7.79 52.53 11.70
CA ILE A 73 7.63 53.57 10.62
C ILE A 73 7.98 52.86 9.27
N ASP A 74 7.07 52.56 8.33
CA ASP A 74 6.32 53.37 7.31
C ASP A 74 7.19 53.92 6.15
N PHE A 75 6.82 54.07 4.87
CA PHE A 75 5.82 53.57 3.86
C PHE A 75 6.10 54.39 2.56
N ILE A 76 5.40 54.13 1.42
CA ILE A 76 5.22 54.98 0.17
C ILE A 76 6.20 54.67 -1.01
N ASP A 77 5.87 54.52 -2.31
CA ASP A 77 4.63 54.48 -3.13
C ASP A 77 4.92 53.95 -4.58
N LYS A 78 3.83 53.51 -5.26
CA LYS A 78 3.44 53.69 -6.70
C LYS A 78 4.07 52.90 -7.90
N THR A 79 3.26 51.96 -8.40
CA THR A 79 2.53 51.87 -9.70
C THR A 79 3.18 52.28 -11.05
N ILE A 80 3.06 51.41 -12.08
CA ILE A 80 2.44 51.59 -13.43
C ILE A 80 3.09 50.71 -14.55
N HIS A 81 2.27 49.78 -15.09
CA HIS A 81 2.03 49.35 -16.48
C HIS A 81 3.09 49.27 -17.63
N LEU A 82 2.88 48.21 -18.45
CA LEU A 82 2.85 48.09 -19.94
C LEU A 82 3.90 47.21 -20.66
N GLN A 83 3.39 46.06 -21.13
CA GLN A 83 3.49 45.43 -22.46
C GLN A 83 4.62 45.77 -23.47
N LYS A 84 5.12 44.66 -24.05
CA LYS A 84 5.34 44.35 -25.50
C LYS A 84 6.77 44.34 -26.09
N GLU A 85 7.07 43.13 -26.59
CA GLU A 85 7.66 42.77 -27.90
C GLU A 85 9.18 42.77 -28.16
N LYS A 86 9.67 41.54 -28.40
CA LYS A 86 10.46 41.03 -29.54
C LYS A 86 11.93 41.44 -29.78
N ASN A 87 12.72 40.37 -29.78
CA ASN A 87 13.76 39.97 -30.74
C ASN A 87 15.18 40.57 -30.68
N ASN A 88 16.12 39.67 -30.31
CA ASN A 88 17.47 39.41 -30.83
C ASN A 88 18.41 40.57 -31.15
N SER A 89 19.55 40.59 -30.46
CA SER A 89 20.87 40.31 -31.09
C SER A 89 21.99 40.23 -30.04
N ASP A 90 22.74 39.14 -30.11
CA ASP A 90 24.19 38.96 -29.92
C ASP A 90 24.93 39.51 -28.68
N MET A 91 25.39 38.53 -27.89
CA MET A 91 26.69 38.39 -27.21
C MET A 91 27.43 39.65 -26.75
N GLU A 92 27.59 39.78 -25.43
CA GLU A 92 28.91 39.53 -24.80
C GLU A 92 28.79 39.28 -23.28
N ILE A 93 29.41 38.16 -22.91
CA ILE A 93 29.88 37.65 -21.61
C ILE A 93 29.80 38.65 -20.45
N SER A 94 28.93 38.36 -19.48
CA SER A 94 29.14 38.79 -18.09
C SER A 94 29.02 37.59 -17.16
N THR A 95 30.03 37.49 -16.31
CA THR A 95 30.31 36.48 -15.30
C THR A 95 29.07 36.16 -14.46
N ILE A 96 28.47 35.00 -14.72
CA ILE A 96 27.52 34.40 -13.78
C ILE A 96 28.33 34.00 -12.56
N LYS A 97 28.14 34.74 -11.46
CA LYS A 97 28.42 34.22 -10.13
C LYS A 97 27.56 32.98 -9.95
N ASN A 98 28.18 31.82 -10.08
CA ASN A 98 27.61 30.55 -9.64
C ASN A 98 27.38 30.62 -8.13
N ASN A 99 26.18 31.03 -7.73
CA ASN A 99 25.62 30.64 -6.45
C ASN A 99 25.24 29.15 -6.59
N THR A 100 26.20 28.26 -6.39
CA THR A 100 25.95 26.82 -6.21
C THR A 100 25.37 26.56 -4.83
N SER A 101 24.08 26.84 -4.65
CA SER A 101 23.29 25.97 -3.76
C SER A 101 22.82 24.82 -4.65
N ALA A 102 23.54 23.69 -4.62
CA ALA A 102 23.05 22.47 -5.26
C ALA A 102 21.68 22.14 -4.65
N ASP A 103 20.62 22.19 -5.46
CA ASP A 103 19.30 21.74 -5.03
C ASP A 103 19.43 20.27 -4.60
N VAL A 104 19.28 20.02 -3.29
CA VAL A 104 19.37 18.67 -2.73
C VAL A 104 18.19 17.88 -3.27
N ARG A 105 18.46 16.97 -4.21
CA ARG A 105 17.46 16.01 -4.71
C ARG A 105 17.23 14.95 -3.64
N ILE A 106 15.97 14.68 -3.32
CA ILE A 106 15.55 13.68 -2.32
C ILE A 106 14.71 12.62 -3.03
N GLY A 107 14.97 11.35 -2.73
CA GLY A 107 14.18 10.21 -3.20
C GLY A 107 12.87 10.08 -2.44
N GLU A 108 11.95 9.26 -2.94
CA GLU A 108 10.65 9.04 -2.26
C GLU A 108 10.81 8.46 -0.85
N ASN A 109 11.89 7.72 -0.63
CA ASN A 109 12.27 7.19 0.67
C ASN A 109 12.89 8.26 1.60
N GLY A 110 12.88 9.54 1.24
CA GLY A 110 13.34 10.65 2.09
C GLY A 110 14.86 10.83 2.18
N LEU A 111 15.64 10.00 1.48
CA LEU A 111 17.10 10.06 1.48
C LEU A 111 17.63 10.77 0.25
N ARG A 112 18.85 11.32 0.35
CA ARG A 112 19.49 12.08 -0.72
C ARG A 112 19.69 11.25 -1.99
N LEU A 113 19.50 11.89 -3.14
CA LEU A 113 19.93 11.39 -4.44
C LEU A 113 21.19 12.16 -4.84
N HIS A 114 22.28 11.43 -5.03
CA HIS A 114 23.56 11.97 -5.44
C HIS A 114 23.58 12.24 -6.94
N ASP A 115 24.33 13.27 -7.32
CA ASP A 115 24.86 13.39 -8.67
C ASP A 115 26.27 12.80 -8.66
N PHE A 116 26.41 11.57 -9.17
CA PHE A 116 27.68 10.86 -9.11
C PHE A 116 28.78 11.53 -9.94
N GLU A 117 28.42 12.32 -10.97
CA GLU A 117 29.39 13.03 -11.82
C GLU A 117 30.17 14.12 -11.04
N THR A 118 29.55 14.67 -9.98
CA THR A 118 30.19 15.71 -9.16
C THR A 118 31.28 15.18 -8.24
N GLY A 119 31.31 13.87 -7.98
CA GLY A 119 32.20 13.24 -7.00
C GLY A 119 31.96 13.68 -5.54
N GLU A 120 30.89 14.44 -5.24
CA GLU A 120 30.66 14.94 -3.88
C GLU A 120 30.50 13.81 -2.85
N HIS A 121 29.82 12.74 -3.25
CA HIS A 121 29.60 11.54 -2.45
C HIS A 121 30.91 10.80 -2.06
N LEU A 122 32.04 11.14 -2.69
CA LEU A 122 33.38 10.62 -2.39
C LEU A 122 34.17 11.51 -1.43
N LYS A 123 33.71 12.75 -1.18
CA LYS A 123 34.49 13.74 -0.45
C LYS A 123 34.77 13.29 0.99
N GLY A 124 36.05 13.23 1.34
CA GLY A 124 36.50 12.84 2.69
C GLY A 124 36.50 11.33 2.95
N LYS A 125 36.25 10.50 1.92
CA LYS A 125 36.38 9.05 2.02
C LYS A 125 37.80 8.62 1.64
N GLU A 126 38.34 7.69 2.41
CA GLU A 126 39.54 6.93 2.03
C GLU A 126 39.07 5.76 1.17
N ILE A 127 39.60 5.64 -0.05
CA ILE A 127 39.29 4.54 -0.97
C ILE A 127 40.48 3.59 -0.94
N ILE A 128 40.24 2.37 -0.47
CA ILE A 128 41.25 1.31 -0.36
C ILE A 128 41.34 0.54 -1.68
N PHE A 129 40.19 0.21 -2.25
CA PHE A 129 40.07 -0.37 -3.60
C PHE A 129 39.00 0.42 -4.36
N THR A 130 39.39 0.91 -5.54
CA THR A 130 38.55 1.66 -6.47
C THR A 130 37.65 0.71 -7.28
N GLN A 131 36.73 1.26 -8.09
CA GLN A 131 35.94 0.44 -9.00
C GLN A 131 36.83 -0.31 -10.00
N GLU A 132 37.86 0.35 -10.53
CA GLU A 132 38.83 -0.25 -11.47
C GLU A 132 39.56 -1.43 -10.81
N ASP A 133 39.95 -1.31 -9.53
CA ASP A 133 40.56 -2.41 -8.78
C ASP A 133 39.60 -3.60 -8.61
N LEU A 134 38.30 -3.33 -8.43
CA LEU A 134 37.28 -4.37 -8.26
C LEU A 134 36.92 -5.05 -9.58
N GLU A 135 36.92 -4.31 -10.68
CA GLU A 135 36.82 -4.83 -12.05
C GLU A 135 38.05 -5.70 -12.40
N GLU A 136 39.25 -5.25 -12.03
CA GLU A 136 40.50 -6.04 -12.15
C GLU A 136 40.45 -7.29 -11.25
N PHE A 137 39.87 -7.20 -10.05
CA PHE A 137 39.68 -8.37 -9.19
C PHE A 137 38.70 -9.38 -9.81
N ALA A 138 37.64 -8.92 -10.48
CA ALA A 138 36.64 -9.78 -11.11
C ALA A 138 37.12 -10.41 -12.43
N THR A 139 37.92 -9.67 -13.23
CA THR A 139 38.23 -10.05 -14.62
C THR A 139 39.72 -10.21 -14.92
N GLY A 140 40.59 -9.63 -14.11
CA GLY A 140 42.02 -9.55 -14.33
C GLY A 140 42.83 -10.42 -13.37
N LYS A 141 43.98 -9.88 -12.95
CA LYS A 141 44.95 -10.55 -12.09
C LYS A 141 44.82 -10.09 -10.65
N ILE A 142 44.70 -11.03 -9.72
CA ILE A 142 44.59 -10.72 -8.29
C ILE A 142 45.85 -10.02 -7.76
N ALA A 143 47.02 -10.28 -8.36
CA ALA A 143 48.26 -9.63 -7.97
C ALA A 143 48.31 -8.13 -8.30
N ASN A 144 47.53 -7.67 -9.28
CA ASN A 144 47.43 -6.24 -9.58
C ASN A 144 46.65 -5.50 -8.49
N VAL A 145 45.76 -6.19 -7.79
CA VAL A 145 44.89 -5.62 -6.74
C VAL A 145 45.52 -5.75 -5.36
N PHE A 146 45.98 -6.96 -5.01
CA PHE A 146 46.53 -7.22 -3.68
C PHE A 146 48.05 -7.09 -3.60
N GLY A 147 48.77 -7.14 -4.73
CA GLY A 147 50.22 -7.03 -4.76
C GLY A 147 50.92 -8.31 -5.22
N PRO A 148 52.23 -8.23 -5.49
CA PRO A 148 52.99 -9.25 -6.21
C PRO A 148 53.04 -10.61 -5.50
N GLU A 149 52.84 -10.67 -4.18
CA GLU A 149 52.80 -11.93 -3.43
C GLU A 149 51.59 -12.81 -3.80
N TYR A 150 50.54 -12.23 -4.38
CA TYR A 150 49.37 -12.96 -4.90
C TYR A 150 49.58 -13.49 -6.32
N ALA A 151 50.71 -13.19 -6.99
CA ALA A 151 50.95 -13.60 -8.38
C ALA A 151 50.95 -15.12 -8.60
N ILE A 152 51.21 -15.90 -7.55
CA ILE A 152 51.09 -17.37 -7.64
C ILE A 152 49.63 -17.81 -7.83
N ILE A 153 48.66 -17.06 -7.29
CA ILE A 153 47.23 -17.37 -7.43
C ILE A 153 46.77 -17.18 -8.88
N ASP A 154 47.35 -16.22 -9.60
CA ASP A 154 47.07 -16.01 -11.04
C ASP A 154 47.51 -17.19 -11.92
N THR A 155 48.25 -18.15 -11.38
CA THR A 155 48.62 -19.40 -12.08
C THR A 155 47.63 -20.55 -11.84
N TYR A 156 46.72 -20.40 -10.89
CA TYR A 156 45.75 -21.44 -10.56
C TYR A 156 44.60 -21.45 -11.57
N GLY A 157 44.00 -22.63 -11.78
CA GLY A 157 42.90 -22.77 -12.72
C GLY A 157 41.60 -22.07 -12.30
N ARG A 158 41.46 -21.73 -11.01
CA ARG A 158 40.33 -21.00 -10.42
C ARG A 158 40.81 -20.22 -9.19
N ARG A 159 40.10 -19.16 -8.84
CA ARG A 159 40.26 -18.39 -7.60
C ARG A 159 38.91 -17.81 -7.17
N VAL A 160 38.83 -17.32 -5.94
CA VAL A 160 37.72 -16.46 -5.52
C VAL A 160 37.72 -15.18 -6.35
N MET A 161 36.54 -14.81 -6.83
CA MET A 161 36.30 -13.63 -7.65
C MET A 161 35.00 -12.96 -7.22
N LEU A 162 34.88 -11.67 -7.54
CA LEU A 162 33.59 -10.99 -7.57
C LEU A 162 32.90 -11.31 -8.90
N PRO A 163 31.57 -11.16 -9.00
CA PRO A 163 30.88 -11.19 -10.27
C PRO A 163 31.37 -10.08 -11.20
N MET A 164 31.30 -10.31 -12.50
CA MET A 164 31.63 -9.32 -13.53
C MET A 164 30.43 -8.44 -13.86
N ASP A 165 30.65 -7.32 -14.56
CA ASP A 165 29.57 -6.55 -15.19
C ASP A 165 28.67 -7.49 -16.03
N PRO A 166 27.33 -7.35 -15.98
CA PRO A 166 26.54 -6.31 -15.31
C PRO A 166 26.13 -6.61 -13.86
N TYR A 167 26.76 -7.59 -13.20
CA TYR A 167 26.46 -7.99 -11.81
C TYR A 167 27.55 -7.63 -10.80
N LEU A 168 28.57 -6.87 -11.21
CA LEU A 168 29.53 -6.25 -10.30
C LEU A 168 28.85 -5.11 -9.53
N LEU A 169 28.11 -5.46 -8.49
CA LEU A 169 27.36 -4.53 -7.64
C LEU A 169 28.19 -4.00 -6.46
N VAL A 170 29.41 -3.55 -6.76
CA VAL A 170 30.28 -2.85 -5.80
C VAL A 170 31.14 -1.84 -6.54
N SER A 171 31.16 -0.61 -6.05
CA SER A 171 31.89 0.52 -6.64
C SER A 171 33.23 0.75 -5.95
N ARG A 172 33.39 0.39 -4.67
CA ARG A 172 34.61 0.64 -3.89
C ARG A 172 34.64 -0.02 -2.52
N VAL A 173 35.85 -0.12 -1.96
CA VAL A 173 36.10 -0.45 -0.55
C VAL A 173 36.59 0.79 0.19
N THR A 174 35.91 1.15 1.27
CA THR A 174 36.17 2.38 2.05
C THR A 174 36.66 2.09 3.48
N GLY A 175 36.75 0.82 3.85
CA GLY A 175 37.29 0.39 5.13
C GLY A 175 37.70 -1.07 5.11
N LEU A 176 38.83 -1.38 5.73
CA LEU A 176 39.35 -2.75 5.83
C LEU A 176 40.03 -2.93 7.18
N LYS A 177 39.62 -3.96 7.91
CA LYS A 177 40.29 -4.42 9.13
C LYS A 177 40.49 -5.93 9.01
N ALA A 178 41.61 -6.29 8.41
CA ALA A 178 42.01 -7.65 8.16
C ALA A 178 43.54 -7.69 8.05
N GLU A 179 44.13 -8.83 8.38
CA GLU A 179 45.56 -9.07 8.16
C GLU A 179 45.72 -10.29 7.27
N ARG A 180 46.53 -10.15 6.21
CA ARG A 180 46.76 -11.22 5.23
C ARG A 180 47.33 -12.46 5.92
N GLY A 181 46.82 -13.63 5.56
CA GLY A 181 47.23 -14.92 6.12
C GLY A 181 46.67 -15.23 7.52
N LYS A 182 45.85 -14.34 8.11
CA LYS A 182 45.26 -14.56 9.45
C LYS A 182 43.74 -14.73 9.39
N TYR A 183 43.27 -15.96 9.59
CA TYR A 183 41.84 -16.30 9.71
C TYR A 183 41.29 -15.97 11.10
N GLU A 184 41.21 -14.68 11.39
CA GLU A 184 40.64 -14.10 12.60
C GLU A 184 39.45 -13.20 12.24
N PRO A 185 38.56 -12.86 13.20
CA PRO A 185 37.42 -11.98 12.91
C PRO A 185 37.87 -10.69 12.22
N SER A 186 37.29 -10.42 11.05
CA SER A 186 37.73 -9.39 10.13
C SER A 186 36.54 -8.65 9.53
N THR A 187 36.75 -7.41 9.09
CA THR A 187 35.67 -6.57 8.57
C THR A 187 36.09 -5.82 7.32
N MET A 188 35.13 -5.59 6.43
CA MET A 188 35.27 -4.78 5.23
C MET A 188 34.05 -3.88 5.08
N GLN A 189 34.28 -2.61 4.74
CA GLN A 189 33.23 -1.68 4.38
C GLN A 189 33.29 -1.42 2.88
N THR A 190 32.17 -1.65 2.20
CA THR A 190 32.05 -1.46 0.75
C THR A 190 30.90 -0.55 0.40
N GLU A 191 30.97 0.06 -0.77
CA GLU A 191 29.91 0.90 -1.31
C GLU A 191 29.54 0.49 -2.73
N TYR A 192 28.25 0.62 -3.07
CA TYR A 192 27.73 0.50 -4.43
C TYR A 192 26.86 1.70 -4.76
N ASP A 193 27.22 2.43 -5.81
CA ASP A 193 26.43 3.51 -6.37
C ASP A 193 25.39 2.96 -7.33
N ILE A 194 24.10 3.18 -7.06
CA ILE A 194 23.02 2.71 -7.94
C ILE A 194 22.89 3.70 -9.11
N PRO A 195 23.27 3.35 -10.34
CA PRO A 195 23.29 4.29 -11.44
C PRO A 195 21.88 4.75 -11.81
N TYR A 196 21.75 5.97 -12.37
CA TYR A 196 20.49 6.42 -12.94
C TYR A 196 20.15 5.66 -14.23
N GLY A 197 18.87 5.32 -14.41
CA GLY A 197 18.41 4.51 -15.53
C GLY A 197 18.98 3.10 -15.54
N ALA A 198 19.22 2.52 -14.35
CA ALA A 198 19.77 1.17 -14.24
C ALA A 198 18.82 0.16 -14.88
N TRP A 199 19.36 -0.76 -15.70
CA TRP A 199 18.56 -1.68 -16.51
C TRP A 199 17.66 -2.65 -15.71
N PHE A 200 17.87 -2.74 -14.39
CA PHE A 200 17.17 -3.64 -13.48
C PHE A 200 16.08 -2.95 -12.64
N THR A 201 15.92 -1.62 -12.72
CA THR A 201 15.00 -0.90 -11.83
C THR A 201 13.57 -0.92 -12.34
N THR A 202 12.64 -0.85 -11.39
CA THR A 202 11.22 -0.57 -11.65
C THR A 202 10.88 0.74 -10.97
N ASP A 203 10.43 1.73 -11.74
CA ASP A 203 10.15 3.06 -11.21
C ASP A 203 11.30 3.59 -10.33
N ARG A 204 12.53 3.47 -10.86
CA ARG A 204 13.81 3.89 -10.27
C ARG A 204 14.20 3.18 -8.97
N GLN A 205 13.45 2.17 -8.52
CA GLN A 205 13.77 1.40 -7.32
C GLN A 205 14.43 0.08 -7.70
N ILE A 206 15.43 -0.33 -6.92
CA ILE A 206 16.16 -1.57 -7.17
C ILE A 206 15.34 -2.81 -6.74
N PRO A 207 15.51 -3.95 -7.41
CA PRO A 207 14.93 -5.20 -6.97
C PRO A 207 15.72 -5.79 -5.79
N TRP A 208 15.18 -6.84 -5.18
CA TRP A 208 15.75 -7.42 -3.96
C TRP A 208 17.08 -8.10 -4.26
N ALA A 209 17.19 -8.77 -5.41
CA ALA A 209 18.43 -9.37 -5.86
C ALA A 209 19.60 -8.38 -5.80
N VAL A 210 19.43 -7.15 -6.27
CA VAL A 210 20.49 -6.14 -6.26
C VAL A 210 20.84 -5.72 -4.83
N SER A 211 19.82 -5.55 -3.97
CA SER A 211 20.03 -5.23 -2.55
C SER A 211 20.73 -6.36 -1.78
N VAL A 212 20.54 -7.62 -2.16
CA VAL A 212 21.20 -8.75 -1.48
C VAL A 212 22.61 -8.96 -2.02
N GLU A 213 22.75 -8.94 -3.35
CA GLU A 213 24.02 -9.21 -4.04
C GLU A 213 25.06 -8.13 -3.81
N SER A 214 24.67 -6.86 -3.62
CA SER A 214 25.64 -5.79 -3.32
C SER A 214 26.45 -6.05 -2.02
N GLY A 215 26.02 -7.01 -1.19
CA GLY A 215 26.75 -7.53 -0.03
C GLY A 215 27.83 -8.58 -0.32
N GLN A 216 28.09 -8.92 -1.59
CA GLN A 216 29.03 -9.96 -2.09
C GLN A 216 30.50 -9.85 -1.68
N CYS A 217 30.91 -8.79 -0.96
CA CYS A 217 32.32 -8.55 -0.65
C CYS A 217 32.84 -9.36 0.55
N ASP A 218 32.06 -10.30 1.08
CA ASP A 218 32.61 -11.41 1.87
C ASP A 218 33.60 -12.25 1.02
N LEU A 219 33.35 -12.39 -0.29
CA LEU A 219 34.26 -12.99 -1.26
C LEU A 219 35.60 -12.25 -1.37
N LEU A 220 35.54 -10.92 -1.49
CA LEU A 220 36.75 -10.09 -1.56
C LEU A 220 37.53 -10.15 -0.24
N LEU A 221 36.84 -10.09 0.90
CA LEU A 221 37.46 -10.16 2.23
C LEU A 221 38.13 -11.53 2.47
N ILE A 222 37.48 -12.64 2.14
CA ILE A 222 38.08 -13.98 2.33
C ILE A 222 39.25 -14.24 1.38
N SER A 223 39.19 -13.72 0.14
CA SER A 223 40.31 -13.75 -0.80
C SER A 223 41.48 -12.89 -0.31
N TYR A 224 41.21 -11.69 0.23
CA TYR A 224 42.23 -10.85 0.86
C TYR A 224 42.91 -11.55 2.04
N LEU A 225 42.17 -12.30 2.87
CA LEU A 225 42.78 -13.10 3.95
C LEU A 225 43.71 -14.21 3.43
N GLY A 226 43.56 -14.62 2.17
CA GLY A 226 44.49 -15.54 1.50
C GLY A 226 43.94 -16.95 1.27
N ILE A 227 42.62 -17.13 1.21
CA ILE A 227 42.02 -18.46 1.01
C ILE A 227 42.48 -19.16 -0.27
N ASP A 228 42.79 -18.39 -1.31
CA ASP A 228 43.23 -18.94 -2.59
C ASP A 228 44.62 -19.60 -2.51
N PHE A 229 45.49 -19.19 -1.57
CA PHE A 229 46.76 -19.88 -1.31
C PHE A 229 46.55 -21.30 -0.77
N GLU A 230 45.46 -21.55 -0.05
CA GLU A 230 45.07 -22.86 0.45
C GLU A 230 44.33 -23.67 -0.63
N ASN A 231 43.33 -23.05 -1.27
CA ASN A 231 42.45 -23.71 -2.24
C ASN A 231 43.19 -24.15 -3.50
N LYS A 232 44.16 -23.35 -3.98
CA LYS A 232 44.97 -23.63 -5.18
C LYS A 232 44.14 -24.01 -6.42
N GLY A 233 42.97 -23.40 -6.57
CA GLY A 233 42.00 -23.66 -7.64
C GLY A 233 41.25 -24.99 -7.56
N LYS A 234 41.36 -25.75 -6.47
CA LYS A 234 40.70 -27.05 -6.28
C LYS A 234 39.34 -26.97 -5.59
N LEU A 235 39.12 -25.91 -4.81
CA LEU A 235 37.90 -25.68 -4.05
C LEU A 235 37.19 -24.42 -4.54
N VAL A 236 35.86 -24.43 -4.54
CA VAL A 236 35.02 -23.30 -4.97
C VAL A 236 34.09 -22.84 -3.85
N TYR A 237 33.75 -21.55 -3.85
CA TYR A 237 32.93 -20.90 -2.83
C TYR A 237 31.45 -21.27 -2.99
N ARG A 238 30.77 -21.65 -1.91
CA ARG A 238 29.29 -21.73 -1.90
C ARG A 238 28.73 -21.17 -0.60
N LEU A 239 27.70 -20.32 -0.73
CA LEU A 239 26.83 -19.92 0.38
C LEU A 239 25.94 -21.10 0.78
N LEU A 240 25.78 -21.34 2.08
CA LEU A 240 24.99 -22.44 2.62
C LEU A 240 23.74 -21.93 3.34
N ASP A 241 23.90 -20.96 4.23
CA ASP A 241 22.82 -20.50 5.09
C ASP A 241 22.95 -19.01 5.35
N CYS A 242 21.82 -18.31 5.45
CA CYS A 242 21.76 -16.96 6.00
C CYS A 242 20.33 -16.62 6.45
N THR A 243 20.18 -15.53 7.20
CA THR A 243 18.88 -14.93 7.50
C THR A 243 18.91 -13.47 7.08
N LEU A 244 18.03 -13.11 6.15
CA LEU A 244 17.87 -11.74 5.66
C LEU A 244 16.74 -11.04 6.42
N THR A 245 16.87 -9.75 6.70
CA THR A 245 15.79 -8.94 7.27
C THR A 245 15.87 -7.53 6.72
N PHE A 246 14.84 -7.13 5.99
CA PHE A 246 14.68 -5.76 5.50
C PHE A 246 14.05 -4.90 6.59
N THR A 247 14.61 -3.74 6.85
CA THR A 247 14.20 -2.84 7.95
C THR A 247 13.63 -1.52 7.45
N ASP A 248 13.80 -1.22 6.16
CA ASP A 248 13.35 0.02 5.53
C ASP A 248 12.99 -0.18 4.05
N ASP A 249 12.47 0.87 3.42
CA ASP A 249 12.15 0.92 2.00
C ASP A 249 13.37 0.61 1.13
N LEU A 250 13.14 -0.11 0.02
CA LEU A 250 14.22 -0.44 -0.91
C LEU A 250 14.85 0.83 -1.51
N PRO A 251 16.17 0.81 -1.76
CA PRO A 251 16.93 1.93 -2.32
C PRO A 251 16.55 2.31 -3.75
N PHE A 252 16.90 3.53 -4.13
CA PHE A 252 16.63 4.13 -5.43
C PHE A 252 17.92 4.43 -6.22
N GLU A 253 17.77 4.57 -7.53
CA GLU A 253 18.76 5.20 -8.40
C GLU A 253 19.25 6.54 -7.85
N GLY A 254 20.56 6.77 -7.92
CA GLY A 254 21.21 7.94 -7.34
C GLY A 254 21.58 7.77 -5.86
N GLN A 255 21.27 6.64 -5.24
CA GLN A 255 21.66 6.35 -3.85
C GLN A 255 22.89 5.44 -3.81
N THR A 256 23.69 5.58 -2.74
CA THR A 256 24.83 4.72 -2.45
C THR A 256 24.46 3.74 -1.34
N LEU A 257 24.57 2.45 -1.61
CA LEU A 257 24.50 1.40 -0.60
C LEU A 257 25.85 1.24 0.06
N ARG A 258 25.89 1.23 1.40
CA ARG A 258 27.09 0.94 2.20
C ARG A 258 26.89 -0.36 2.96
N TYR A 259 27.77 -1.34 2.73
CA TYR A 259 27.77 -2.60 3.47
C TYR A 259 28.90 -2.61 4.50
N ASP A 260 28.55 -2.83 5.75
CA ASP A 260 29.50 -3.19 6.80
C ASP A 260 29.51 -4.72 6.92
N ILE A 261 30.51 -5.36 6.32
CA ILE A 261 30.66 -6.81 6.23
C ILE A 261 31.61 -7.28 7.33
N SER A 262 31.24 -8.36 8.02
CA SER A 262 32.07 -8.97 9.06
C SER A 262 32.15 -10.47 8.86
N ILE A 263 33.35 -11.02 8.73
CA ILE A 263 33.59 -12.45 8.96
C ILE A 263 33.80 -12.63 10.46
N ASN A 264 32.88 -13.35 11.08
CA ASN A 264 32.75 -13.47 12.52
C ASN A 264 33.60 -14.61 13.09
N SER A 265 33.72 -15.73 12.36
CA SER A 265 34.50 -16.89 12.79
C SER A 265 34.78 -17.86 11.65
N PHE A 266 35.71 -18.78 11.88
CA PHE A 266 36.14 -19.81 10.95
C PHE A 266 36.05 -21.19 11.61
N VAL A 267 35.64 -22.20 10.85
CA VAL A 267 35.60 -23.60 11.28
C VAL A 267 36.18 -24.47 10.17
N ARG A 268 37.09 -25.37 10.52
CA ARG A 268 37.61 -26.36 9.58
C ARG A 268 36.88 -27.68 9.76
N ASN A 269 36.47 -28.29 8.66
CA ASN A 269 35.88 -29.62 8.61
C ASN A 269 36.59 -30.45 7.54
N GLY A 270 37.54 -31.28 7.97
CA GLY A 270 38.49 -31.92 7.04
C GLY A 270 39.31 -30.87 6.30
N ASP A 271 39.37 -30.98 4.97
CA ASP A 271 40.06 -30.03 4.09
C ASP A 271 39.25 -28.75 3.81
N ASN A 272 37.97 -28.70 4.20
CA ASN A 272 37.09 -27.58 3.89
C ASN A 272 37.15 -26.51 4.98
N LEU A 273 37.30 -25.26 4.56
CA LEU A 273 37.10 -24.09 5.42
C LEU A 273 35.65 -23.63 5.31
N LEU A 274 34.97 -23.54 6.44
CA LEU A 274 33.72 -22.82 6.60
C LEU A 274 33.99 -21.51 7.32
N PHE A 275 33.27 -20.46 6.95
CA PHE A 275 33.30 -19.20 7.67
C PHE A 275 31.89 -18.65 7.86
N PHE A 276 31.73 -17.98 9.00
CA PHE A 276 30.46 -17.39 9.41
C PHE A 276 30.55 -15.89 9.31
N PHE A 277 29.56 -15.25 8.72
CA PHE A 277 29.60 -13.82 8.43
C PHE A 277 28.23 -13.17 8.57
N SER A 278 28.26 -11.83 8.61
CA SER A 278 27.07 -10.99 8.69
C SER A 278 27.35 -9.66 8.03
N TYR A 279 26.31 -8.99 7.57
CA TYR A 279 26.44 -7.62 7.11
C TYR A 279 25.28 -6.73 7.55
N ARG A 280 25.53 -5.43 7.47
CA ARG A 280 24.54 -4.36 7.62
C ARG A 280 24.63 -3.44 6.40
N CYS A 281 23.53 -3.27 5.70
CA CYS A 281 23.40 -2.40 4.54
C CYS A 281 22.71 -1.10 4.93
N TYR A 282 23.36 0.01 4.62
CA TYR A 282 22.86 1.35 4.89
C TYR A 282 22.73 2.15 3.60
N VAL A 283 21.76 3.06 3.59
CA VAL A 283 21.77 4.23 2.70
C VAL A 283 21.89 5.45 3.61
N GLU A 284 22.95 6.22 3.41
CA GLU A 284 23.41 7.21 4.41
C GLU A 284 23.57 6.55 5.81
N ASP A 285 22.78 6.98 6.80
CA ASP A 285 22.79 6.45 8.16
C ASP A 285 21.63 5.48 8.44
N ARG A 286 20.77 5.22 7.46
CA ARG A 286 19.57 4.40 7.64
C ARG A 286 19.82 2.94 7.27
N LEU A 287 19.61 2.03 8.22
CA LEU A 287 19.72 0.59 7.99
C LEU A 287 18.54 0.12 7.11
N VAL A 288 18.85 -0.48 5.97
CA VAL A 288 17.84 -0.94 4.99
C VAL A 288 17.72 -2.46 4.98
N LEU A 289 18.84 -3.16 5.10
CA LEU A 289 18.91 -4.63 5.10
C LEU A 289 19.98 -5.09 6.08
N LYS A 290 19.70 -6.18 6.79
CA LYS A 290 20.70 -6.91 7.55
C LYS A 290 20.72 -8.38 7.14
N MET A 291 21.90 -8.96 7.18
CA MET A 291 22.09 -10.40 7.07
C MET A 291 22.77 -10.92 8.33
N ASP A 292 22.13 -11.91 8.95
CA ASP A 292 22.61 -12.60 10.14
C ASP A 292 22.82 -14.10 9.85
N GLY A 293 23.72 -14.75 10.60
CA GLY A 293 23.94 -16.19 10.49
C GLY A 293 24.41 -16.66 9.11
N GLY A 294 25.10 -15.79 8.35
CA GLY A 294 25.73 -16.17 7.09
C GLY A 294 26.73 -17.29 7.31
N CYS A 295 26.66 -18.33 6.49
CA CYS A 295 27.60 -19.44 6.49
C CYS A 295 27.96 -19.78 5.05
N ALA A 296 29.24 -19.71 4.72
CA ALA A 296 29.77 -20.09 3.43
C ALA A 296 31.00 -20.98 3.59
N GLY A 297 31.35 -21.70 2.53
CA GLY A 297 32.47 -22.63 2.55
C GLY A 297 33.09 -22.90 1.20
N PHE A 298 34.17 -23.65 1.22
CA PHE A 298 34.95 -24.05 0.05
C PHE A 298 34.90 -25.55 -0.16
N PHE A 299 34.51 -25.98 -1.36
CA PHE A 299 34.18 -27.37 -1.65
C PHE A 299 34.82 -27.86 -2.94
N THR A 300 35.17 -29.14 -3.01
CA THR A 300 35.57 -29.77 -4.27
C THR A 300 34.35 -30.00 -5.15
N PRO A 301 34.52 -30.09 -6.49
CA PRO A 301 33.42 -30.49 -7.38
C PRO A 301 32.74 -31.80 -6.97
N ASP A 302 33.51 -32.78 -6.49
CA ASP A 302 32.98 -34.06 -6.03
C ASP A 302 32.07 -33.89 -4.80
N GLN A 303 32.45 -33.03 -3.84
CA GLN A 303 31.63 -32.74 -2.66
C GLN A 303 30.30 -32.05 -3.03
N LEU A 304 30.31 -31.18 -4.04
CA LEU A 304 29.10 -30.50 -4.53
C LEU A 304 28.17 -31.43 -5.29
N SER A 305 28.72 -32.44 -5.98
CA SER A 305 27.92 -33.44 -6.72
C SER A 305 27.07 -34.35 -5.83
N VAL A 306 27.35 -34.43 -4.53
CA VAL A 306 26.70 -35.31 -3.54
C VAL A 306 25.53 -34.61 -2.80
N GLY A 307 25.22 -33.35 -3.14
CA GLY A 307 24.15 -32.59 -2.50
C GLY A 307 22.76 -33.25 -2.65
N ASN A 308 22.21 -33.77 -1.55
CA ASN A 308 20.88 -34.40 -1.50
C ASN A 308 19.71 -33.39 -1.46
N GLY A 309 19.97 -32.10 -1.70
CA GLY A 309 19.00 -31.02 -1.56
C GLY A 309 18.72 -30.61 -0.11
N VAL A 310 17.69 -29.77 0.06
CA VAL A 310 17.24 -29.30 1.39
C VAL A 310 16.57 -30.43 2.15
N VAL A 311 17.05 -30.69 3.38
CA VAL A 311 16.48 -31.66 4.31
C VAL A 311 15.69 -30.94 5.38
N TYR A 312 14.40 -31.28 5.48
CA TYR A 312 13.51 -30.76 6.51
C TYR A 312 13.60 -31.59 7.79
N SER A 313 13.63 -30.91 8.93
CA SER A 313 13.52 -31.54 10.25
C SER A 313 12.12 -32.11 10.46
N LYS A 314 12.00 -33.11 11.36
CA LYS A 314 10.70 -33.66 11.75
C LYS A 314 9.75 -32.59 12.29
N SER A 315 10.27 -31.60 12.99
CA SER A 315 9.49 -30.47 13.52
C SER A 315 8.94 -29.57 12.42
N GLU A 316 9.70 -29.29 11.36
CA GLU A 316 9.22 -28.48 10.23
C GLU A 316 8.09 -29.20 9.49
N LEU A 317 8.28 -30.49 9.20
CA LEU A 317 7.26 -31.32 8.53
C LEU A 317 5.98 -31.43 9.36
N GLU A 318 6.12 -31.59 10.68
CA GLU A 318 4.98 -31.66 11.59
C GLU A 318 4.26 -30.31 11.71
N ALA A 319 4.99 -29.19 11.79
CA ALA A 319 4.40 -27.86 11.79
C ALA A 319 3.60 -27.59 10.51
N LYS A 320 4.14 -27.99 9.35
CA LYS A 320 3.44 -27.91 8.06
C LYS A 320 2.20 -28.81 8.03
N ARG A 321 2.28 -30.03 8.58
CA ARG A 321 1.13 -30.97 8.66
C ARG A 321 0.01 -30.47 9.58
N LEU A 322 0.37 -29.79 10.67
CA LEU A 322 -0.57 -29.24 11.66
C LEU A 322 -1.04 -27.81 11.33
N ALA A 323 -0.57 -27.23 10.23
CA ALA A 323 -0.96 -25.88 9.82
C ALA A 323 -2.49 -25.79 9.65
N LYS A 324 -3.09 -24.76 10.27
CA LYS A 324 -4.53 -24.50 10.15
C LYS A 324 -4.78 -23.85 8.79
N LYS A 325 -5.60 -24.50 7.95
CA LYS A 325 -6.07 -23.89 6.70
C LYS A 325 -6.88 -22.63 6.99
N ARG A 326 -6.58 -21.58 6.23
CA ARG A 326 -7.27 -20.29 6.21
C ARG A 326 -7.87 -20.08 4.82
N TYR A 327 -8.75 -19.08 4.70
CA TYR A 327 -9.34 -18.69 3.44
C TYR A 327 -9.19 -17.18 3.26
N PHE A 328 -8.89 -16.77 2.02
CA PHE A 328 -8.89 -15.38 1.61
C PHE A 328 -9.79 -15.26 0.38
N THR A 329 -10.65 -14.24 0.36
CA THR A 329 -11.47 -13.92 -0.81
C THR A 329 -10.70 -12.95 -1.70
N PRO A 330 -10.29 -13.34 -2.91
CA PRO A 330 -9.64 -12.41 -3.85
C PRO A 330 -10.53 -11.20 -4.16
N LEU A 331 -9.92 -10.02 -4.29
CA LEU A 331 -10.60 -8.77 -4.67
C LEU A 331 -10.97 -8.77 -6.16
N LEU A 332 -10.16 -9.41 -6.98
CA LEU A 332 -10.40 -9.67 -8.39
C LEU A 332 -10.25 -11.17 -8.65
N ASN A 333 -10.90 -11.65 -9.71
CA ASN A 333 -10.90 -13.07 -10.05
C ASN A 333 -10.62 -13.24 -11.53
N THR A 334 -9.65 -14.08 -11.87
CA THR A 334 -9.45 -14.56 -13.25
C THR A 334 -9.77 -16.05 -13.32
N LYS A 335 -10.10 -16.55 -14.53
CA LYS A 335 -10.23 -17.98 -14.80
C LYS A 335 -8.88 -18.64 -15.13
N LYS A 336 -7.85 -17.87 -15.50
CA LYS A 336 -6.53 -18.41 -15.82
C LYS A 336 -5.86 -18.98 -14.58
N ARG A 337 -5.20 -20.13 -14.75
CA ARG A 337 -4.42 -20.81 -13.70
C ARG A 337 -3.00 -21.14 -14.14
N SER A 338 -2.65 -20.74 -15.37
CA SER A 338 -1.32 -20.87 -15.95
C SER A 338 -1.09 -19.65 -16.84
N PHE A 339 0.14 -19.15 -16.89
CA PHE A 339 0.51 -17.90 -17.54
C PHE A 339 1.80 -18.13 -18.34
N SER A 340 1.73 -17.81 -19.63
CA SER A 340 2.85 -17.88 -20.56
C SER A 340 3.84 -16.72 -20.35
N LYS A 341 4.96 -16.77 -21.07
CA LYS A 341 5.92 -15.67 -21.10
C LYS A 341 5.29 -14.35 -21.58
N GLU A 342 4.40 -14.43 -22.55
CA GLU A 342 3.70 -13.26 -23.08
C GLU A 342 2.75 -12.66 -22.06
N ASP A 343 2.06 -13.50 -21.28
CA ASP A 343 1.22 -13.03 -20.18
C ASP A 343 2.05 -12.26 -19.13
N LEU A 344 3.26 -12.74 -18.81
CA LEU A 344 4.16 -12.05 -17.87
C LEU A 344 4.67 -10.71 -18.43
N ARG A 345 4.88 -10.60 -19.75
CA ARG A 345 5.25 -9.33 -20.40
C ARG A 345 4.17 -8.27 -20.26
N HIS A 346 2.90 -8.65 -20.29
CA HIS A 346 1.81 -7.71 -19.99
C HIS A 346 1.93 -7.14 -18.57
N LEU A 347 2.36 -7.94 -17.58
CA LEU A 347 2.60 -7.44 -16.23
C LEU A 347 3.86 -6.56 -16.11
N ILE A 348 4.86 -6.73 -16.98
CA ILE A 348 5.99 -5.80 -17.07
C ILE A 348 5.51 -4.45 -17.62
N ALA A 349 4.64 -4.48 -18.64
CA ALA A 349 4.08 -3.28 -19.27
C ALA A 349 3.02 -2.55 -18.42
N GLY A 350 2.50 -3.19 -17.37
CA GLY A 350 1.39 -2.66 -16.55
C GLY A 350 0.00 -2.97 -17.11
N ASP A 351 -0.10 -3.77 -18.17
CA ASP A 351 -1.35 -4.16 -18.86
C ASP A 351 -2.00 -5.40 -18.19
N MET A 352 -2.35 -5.28 -16.91
CA MET A 352 -2.81 -6.41 -16.09
C MET A 352 -4.04 -7.12 -16.67
N GLU A 353 -4.96 -6.38 -17.28
CA GLU A 353 -6.17 -6.93 -17.90
C GLU A 353 -5.89 -7.91 -19.04
N LYS A 354 -4.77 -7.72 -19.74
CA LYS A 354 -4.33 -8.62 -20.82
C LYS A 354 -3.70 -9.89 -20.25
N CYS A 355 -2.91 -9.76 -19.17
CA CYS A 355 -2.35 -10.94 -18.48
C CYS A 355 -3.46 -11.85 -17.93
N PHE A 356 -4.44 -11.25 -17.26
CA PHE A 356 -5.49 -11.97 -16.55
C PHE A 356 -6.75 -12.25 -17.37
N ASP A 357 -6.82 -11.78 -18.62
CA ASP A 357 -7.99 -11.88 -19.52
C ASP A 357 -9.29 -11.37 -18.87
N ASP A 358 -9.21 -10.25 -18.13
CA ASP A 358 -10.35 -9.66 -17.44
C ASP A 358 -10.17 -8.14 -17.27
N ILE A 359 -11.14 -7.38 -17.79
CA ILE A 359 -11.13 -5.92 -17.80
C ILE A 359 -11.18 -5.30 -16.39
N SER A 360 -11.63 -6.03 -15.37
CA SER A 360 -11.63 -5.55 -13.97
C SER A 360 -10.22 -5.28 -13.41
N TYR A 361 -9.18 -5.82 -14.06
CA TYR A 361 -7.78 -5.55 -13.73
C TYR A 361 -7.22 -4.29 -14.38
N PHE A 362 -7.96 -3.63 -15.27
CA PHE A 362 -7.48 -2.43 -15.94
C PHE A 362 -7.08 -1.36 -14.91
N ALA A 363 -5.81 -0.94 -14.97
CA ALA A 363 -5.23 -0.07 -13.96
C ALA A 363 -5.84 1.33 -13.96
N ASN A 364 -6.33 1.80 -15.12
CA ASN A 364 -6.89 3.14 -15.32
C ASN A 364 -5.98 4.25 -14.74
N GLY A 365 -4.67 4.13 -14.96
CA GLY A 365 -3.66 5.07 -14.47
C GLY A 365 -3.29 4.95 -12.99
N ARG A 366 -3.93 4.07 -12.20
CA ARG A 366 -3.61 3.85 -10.79
C ARG A 366 -2.43 2.91 -10.62
N ASN A 367 -1.61 3.16 -9.59
CA ASN A 367 -0.50 2.29 -9.16
C ASN A 367 0.50 1.92 -10.29
N PRO A 368 1.05 2.89 -11.04
CA PRO A 368 1.92 2.61 -12.20
C PRO A 368 3.18 1.80 -11.85
N SER A 369 3.64 1.83 -10.59
CA SER A 369 4.83 1.10 -10.12
C SER A 369 4.57 -0.37 -9.77
N LEU A 370 3.31 -0.82 -9.78
CA LEU A 370 2.94 -2.20 -9.47
C LEU A 370 3.04 -3.11 -10.70
N CYS A 371 4.21 -3.19 -11.32
CA CYS A 371 4.53 -4.07 -12.44
C CYS A 371 5.59 -5.12 -12.07
N LEU A 372 5.81 -6.10 -12.95
CA LEU A 372 6.98 -6.99 -12.84
C LEU A 372 8.26 -6.24 -13.23
N PRO A 373 9.44 -6.65 -12.71
CA PRO A 373 10.69 -6.03 -13.09
C PRO A 373 11.03 -6.25 -14.57
N PRO A 374 11.97 -5.45 -15.14
CA PRO A 374 12.37 -5.57 -16.54
C PRO A 374 12.74 -7.00 -16.95
N GLU A 375 12.40 -7.41 -18.18
CA GLU A 375 12.52 -8.80 -18.65
C GLU A 375 13.93 -9.38 -18.47
N LYS A 376 14.98 -8.55 -18.56
CA LYS A 376 16.38 -8.97 -18.40
C LYS A 376 16.71 -9.50 -16.99
N ILE A 377 16.07 -8.97 -15.94
CA ILE A 377 16.26 -9.45 -14.55
C ILE A 377 15.13 -10.38 -14.08
N LEU A 378 14.13 -10.63 -14.93
CA LEU A 378 13.02 -11.52 -14.60
C LEU A 378 13.49 -12.99 -14.55
N MET A 379 13.23 -13.63 -13.41
CA MET A 379 13.66 -15.00 -13.14
C MET A 379 12.54 -16.03 -13.32
N LEU A 380 11.51 -15.68 -14.09
CA LEU A 380 10.40 -16.54 -14.50
C LEU A 380 10.20 -16.43 -16.02
N ASP A 381 10.00 -17.56 -16.69
CA ASP A 381 9.51 -17.57 -18.08
C ASP A 381 8.02 -17.88 -18.17
N ARG A 382 7.47 -18.63 -17.20
CA ARG A 382 6.05 -19.02 -17.18
C ARG A 382 5.61 -19.45 -15.80
N ILE A 383 4.33 -19.32 -15.53
CA ILE A 383 3.65 -19.89 -14.35
C ILE A 383 2.83 -21.07 -14.86
N THR A 384 3.18 -22.28 -14.43
CA THR A 384 2.57 -23.51 -14.93
C THR A 384 1.29 -23.86 -14.19
N SER A 385 1.18 -23.48 -12.92
CA SER A 385 -0.05 -23.67 -12.14
C SER A 385 -0.18 -22.67 -11.00
N VAL A 386 -1.42 -22.30 -10.69
CA VAL A 386 -1.81 -21.55 -9.49
C VAL A 386 -2.98 -22.32 -8.87
N ASP A 387 -2.84 -22.77 -7.63
CA ASP A 387 -3.95 -23.24 -6.81
C ASP A 387 -4.24 -22.20 -5.73
N MET A 388 -5.33 -21.45 -5.87
CA MET A 388 -5.72 -20.37 -4.96
C MET A 388 -6.01 -20.84 -3.53
N THR A 389 -6.30 -22.13 -3.35
CA THR A 389 -6.64 -22.75 -2.06
C THR A 389 -5.65 -23.84 -1.67
N GLY A 390 -4.53 -23.91 -2.39
CA GLY A 390 -3.50 -24.92 -2.24
C GLY A 390 -2.58 -24.66 -1.05
N GLY A 391 -1.68 -25.62 -0.84
CA GLY A 391 -0.71 -25.58 0.25
C GLY A 391 -1.30 -25.99 1.62
N ALA A 392 -0.42 -26.13 2.59
CA ALA A 392 -0.70 -26.49 3.97
C ALA A 392 -1.60 -25.46 4.66
N TYR A 393 -1.47 -24.17 4.30
CA TYR A 393 -2.22 -23.07 4.88
C TYR A 393 -3.51 -22.74 4.10
N GLY A 394 -3.73 -23.34 2.92
CA GLY A 394 -4.94 -23.13 2.12
C GLY A 394 -5.07 -21.74 1.48
N LEU A 395 -3.98 -20.96 1.42
CA LEU A 395 -3.96 -19.58 0.94
C LEU A 395 -3.34 -19.42 -0.45
N GLY A 396 -2.76 -20.47 -1.02
CA GLY A 396 -2.13 -20.40 -2.32
C GLY A 396 -0.95 -21.36 -2.47
N TYR A 397 -0.87 -22.01 -3.64
CA TYR A 397 0.32 -22.76 -4.07
C TYR A 397 0.58 -22.48 -5.55
N ILE A 398 1.75 -21.96 -5.87
CA ILE A 398 2.09 -21.49 -7.22
C ILE A 398 3.31 -22.25 -7.72
N VAL A 399 3.28 -22.72 -8.96
CA VAL A 399 4.42 -23.36 -9.63
C VAL A 399 4.79 -22.56 -10.87
N ALA A 400 6.07 -22.26 -11.02
CA ALA A 400 6.60 -21.55 -12.18
C ALA A 400 7.92 -22.15 -12.64
N GLU A 401 8.31 -21.82 -13.86
CA GLU A 401 9.51 -22.33 -14.48
C GLU A 401 10.34 -21.20 -15.10
N LYS A 402 11.65 -21.38 -15.06
CA LYS A 402 12.65 -20.59 -15.78
C LYS A 402 13.47 -21.54 -16.63
N ASP A 403 13.51 -21.31 -17.94
CA ASP A 403 14.48 -22.01 -18.79
C ASP A 403 15.85 -21.37 -18.56
N LEU A 404 16.87 -22.22 -18.52
CA LEU A 404 18.26 -21.82 -18.36
C LEU A 404 19.03 -22.18 -19.62
N ARG A 405 19.89 -21.25 -20.05
CA ARG A 405 20.79 -21.44 -21.18
C ARG A 405 22.21 -21.10 -20.73
N PRO A 406 23.23 -21.84 -21.18
CA PRO A 406 24.61 -21.56 -20.83
C PRO A 406 25.07 -20.12 -21.13
N ASP A 407 24.49 -19.49 -22.15
CA ASP A 407 24.79 -18.13 -22.60
C ASP A 407 23.92 -17.04 -21.95
N ASP A 408 23.03 -17.40 -21.02
CA ASP A 408 22.28 -16.40 -20.24
C ASP A 408 23.26 -15.52 -19.46
N TRP A 409 23.04 -14.20 -19.48
CA TRP A 409 24.01 -13.18 -19.06
C TRP A 409 24.61 -13.39 -17.67
N TYR A 410 23.89 -14.06 -16.76
CA TYR A 410 24.31 -14.29 -15.38
C TYR A 410 25.33 -15.42 -15.22
N PHE A 411 25.39 -16.41 -16.12
CA PHE A 411 26.36 -17.50 -15.97
C PHE A 411 27.79 -17.03 -16.27
N PRO A 412 28.06 -16.38 -17.42
CA PRO A 412 29.40 -15.92 -17.70
C PRO A 412 29.93 -14.92 -16.67
N CYS A 413 29.07 -14.11 -16.05
CA CYS A 413 29.49 -13.09 -15.09
C CYS A 413 29.60 -13.57 -13.64
N HIS A 414 28.97 -14.69 -13.25
CA HIS A 414 28.95 -15.19 -11.87
C HIS A 414 29.28 -16.70 -11.85
N PHE A 415 30.53 -17.14 -11.80
CA PHE A 415 31.77 -16.40 -11.96
C PHE A 415 32.52 -16.92 -13.19
N ARG A 416 33.40 -16.10 -13.79
CA ARG A 416 34.12 -16.40 -15.04
C ARG A 416 34.71 -17.83 -15.11
N ASP A 417 35.31 -18.32 -14.03
CA ASP A 417 36.01 -19.61 -13.97
C ASP A 417 35.25 -20.68 -13.15
N ASP A 418 34.05 -20.33 -12.66
CA ASP A 418 33.17 -21.15 -11.83
C ASP A 418 31.71 -20.68 -11.99
N GLU A 419 31.17 -20.89 -13.19
CA GLU A 419 29.84 -20.41 -13.56
C GLU A 419 28.74 -21.09 -12.72
N VAL A 420 27.99 -20.29 -11.97
CA VAL A 420 26.94 -20.71 -11.05
C VAL A 420 25.89 -19.60 -10.89
N LEU A 421 24.62 -19.93 -10.99
CA LEU A 421 23.57 -18.92 -10.83
C LEU A 421 23.55 -18.34 -9.41
N ALA A 422 23.65 -17.01 -9.30
CA ALA A 422 23.62 -16.30 -8.02
C ALA A 422 22.35 -16.59 -7.20
N GLY A 423 22.52 -16.84 -5.90
CA GLY A 423 21.40 -17.12 -4.99
C GLY A 423 20.44 -15.94 -4.82
N SER A 424 20.96 -14.72 -4.93
CA SER A 424 20.20 -13.46 -4.95
C SER A 424 19.25 -13.36 -6.16
N LEU A 425 19.70 -13.72 -7.36
CA LEU A 425 18.85 -13.83 -8.56
C LEU A 425 17.83 -14.95 -8.41
N GLN A 426 18.22 -16.11 -7.90
CA GLN A 426 17.27 -17.18 -7.58
C GLN A 426 16.17 -16.68 -6.63
N ALA A 427 16.50 -15.89 -5.60
CA ALA A 427 15.52 -15.28 -4.70
C ALA A 427 14.55 -14.32 -5.41
N GLU A 428 15.01 -13.58 -6.42
CA GLU A 428 14.17 -12.66 -7.21
C GLU A 428 13.03 -13.40 -7.91
N GLY A 429 13.21 -14.66 -8.31
CA GLY A 429 12.13 -15.49 -8.86
C GLY A 429 10.96 -15.65 -7.89
N GLY A 430 11.25 -15.83 -6.59
CA GLY A 430 10.22 -15.81 -5.54
C GLY A 430 9.56 -14.46 -5.37
N GLY A 431 10.33 -13.38 -5.47
CA GLY A 431 9.78 -12.02 -5.47
C GLY A 431 8.90 -11.72 -6.67
N ASN A 432 9.24 -12.25 -7.85
CA ASN A 432 8.41 -12.14 -9.04
C ASN A 432 7.08 -12.89 -8.85
N LEU A 433 7.10 -14.07 -8.23
CA LEU A 433 5.90 -14.84 -7.90
C LEU A 433 5.00 -14.11 -6.90
N LEU A 434 5.56 -13.50 -5.85
CA LEU A 434 4.78 -12.70 -4.90
C LEU A 434 4.12 -11.51 -5.60
N ARG A 435 4.86 -10.74 -6.41
CA ARG A 435 4.29 -9.63 -7.19
C ARG A 435 3.15 -10.09 -8.08
N PHE A 436 3.36 -11.16 -8.86
CA PHE A 436 2.33 -11.76 -9.70
C PHE A 436 1.09 -12.13 -8.88
N PHE A 437 1.26 -12.83 -7.77
CA PHE A 437 0.14 -13.34 -6.98
C PHE A 437 -0.65 -12.21 -6.30
N MET A 438 0.03 -11.17 -5.80
CA MET A 438 -0.63 -9.99 -5.26
C MET A 438 -1.50 -9.27 -6.30
N LEU A 439 -1.01 -9.15 -7.54
CA LEU A 439 -1.78 -8.59 -8.64
C LEU A 439 -2.98 -9.47 -9.03
N MET A 440 -2.78 -10.79 -9.08
CA MET A 440 -3.83 -11.77 -9.38
C MET A 440 -4.94 -11.77 -8.32
N LEU A 441 -4.58 -11.56 -7.05
CA LEU A 441 -5.54 -11.41 -5.95
C LEU A 441 -6.31 -10.07 -6.01
N GLY A 442 -5.84 -9.11 -6.80
CA GLY A 442 -6.42 -7.78 -6.89
C GLY A 442 -6.02 -6.84 -5.76
N LEU A 443 -4.95 -7.12 -4.99
CA LEU A 443 -4.56 -6.31 -3.83
C LEU A 443 -4.25 -4.84 -4.17
N GLN A 444 -3.86 -4.55 -5.41
CA GLN A 444 -3.68 -3.19 -5.94
C GLN A 444 -4.94 -2.32 -5.82
N ARG A 445 -6.12 -2.94 -5.72
CA ARG A 445 -7.42 -2.26 -5.73
C ARG A 445 -7.74 -1.47 -4.45
N VAL A 446 -7.03 -1.73 -3.36
CA VAL A 446 -7.17 -1.00 -2.09
C VAL A 446 -6.08 0.07 -1.89
N MET A 447 -5.32 0.40 -2.94
CA MET A 447 -4.24 1.39 -2.94
C MET A 447 -4.40 2.39 -4.11
N LYS A 448 -3.77 3.57 -4.03
CA LYS A 448 -3.92 4.65 -5.03
C LYS A 448 -2.65 5.04 -5.79
N ASP A 449 -1.48 4.88 -5.19
CA ASP A 449 -0.18 5.03 -5.85
C ASP A 449 0.87 4.27 -5.06
N ALA A 450 0.79 2.94 -5.12
CA ALA A 450 1.63 2.05 -4.34
C ALA A 450 2.84 1.52 -5.12
N ARG A 451 3.85 1.13 -4.34
CA ARG A 451 5.01 0.35 -4.76
C ARG A 451 5.18 -0.89 -3.90
N TYR A 452 5.96 -1.83 -4.42
CA TYR A 452 6.34 -3.04 -3.71
C TYR A 452 7.43 -2.75 -2.67
N GLN A 453 7.26 -3.24 -1.45
CA GLN A 453 8.28 -3.20 -0.39
C GLN A 453 8.37 -4.56 0.30
N PRO A 454 9.54 -4.99 0.77
CA PRO A 454 9.61 -6.18 1.62
C PRO A 454 8.75 -5.98 2.88
N VAL A 455 8.18 -7.05 3.43
CA VAL A 455 7.57 -6.95 4.76
C VAL A 455 8.69 -6.70 5.77
N PHE A 456 8.63 -5.54 6.43
CA PHE A 456 9.70 -5.10 7.31
C PHE A 456 9.82 -6.01 8.53
N ASP A 457 11.06 -6.18 9.00
CA ASP A 457 11.41 -6.89 10.21
C ASP A 457 11.03 -8.38 10.25
N VAL A 458 10.59 -8.96 9.12
CA VAL A 458 10.34 -10.41 8.97
C VAL A 458 11.65 -11.12 8.62
N PRO A 459 12.15 -12.03 9.47
CA PRO A 459 13.35 -12.79 9.18
C PRO A 459 13.10 -13.84 8.09
N GLN A 460 13.88 -13.75 7.00
CA GLN A 460 13.80 -14.65 5.86
C GLN A 460 14.98 -15.62 5.91
N LYS A 461 14.72 -16.89 6.28
CA LYS A 461 15.79 -17.90 6.41
C LYS A 461 16.05 -18.55 5.06
N VAL A 462 17.31 -18.57 4.65
CA VAL A 462 17.76 -19.11 3.36
C VAL A 462 18.62 -20.34 3.62
N ARG A 463 18.33 -21.44 2.90
CA ARG A 463 19.16 -22.64 2.88
C ARG A 463 19.48 -22.99 1.43
N CYS A 464 20.75 -22.94 1.08
CA CYS A 464 21.28 -23.35 -0.22
C CYS A 464 22.00 -24.70 -0.06
N ARG A 465 21.63 -25.70 -0.86
CA ARG A 465 22.17 -27.07 -0.73
C ARG A 465 22.65 -27.70 -2.04
N LYS A 466 22.28 -27.13 -3.18
CA LYS A 466 22.75 -27.58 -4.49
C LYS A 466 22.98 -26.35 -5.37
N GLU A 467 24.06 -26.39 -6.14
CA GLU A 467 24.38 -25.35 -7.12
C GLU A 467 23.54 -25.49 -8.39
N VAL A 468 23.40 -24.39 -9.12
CA VAL A 468 22.75 -24.33 -10.41
C VAL A 468 23.79 -23.81 -11.40
N THR A 469 24.10 -24.63 -12.41
CA THR A 469 25.22 -24.43 -13.33
C THR A 469 24.72 -24.31 -14.78
N PRO A 470 25.57 -23.95 -15.74
CA PRO A 470 25.20 -23.94 -17.16
C PRO A 470 24.71 -25.28 -17.72
N LYS A 471 24.96 -26.39 -17.01
CA LYS A 471 24.47 -27.72 -17.40
C LYS A 471 22.99 -27.91 -17.09
N ASP A 472 22.47 -27.14 -16.14
CA ASP A 472 21.06 -27.14 -15.77
C ASP A 472 20.28 -26.37 -16.84
N THR A 473 19.17 -26.96 -17.28
CA THR A 473 18.36 -26.39 -18.38
C THR A 473 17.09 -25.73 -17.89
N LYS A 474 16.75 -25.91 -16.60
CA LYS A 474 15.51 -25.43 -16.02
C LYS A 474 15.60 -25.28 -14.50
N LEU A 475 14.94 -24.25 -13.98
CA LEU A 475 14.53 -24.15 -12.58
C LEU A 475 13.02 -24.22 -12.47
N ILE A 476 12.56 -24.87 -11.40
CA ILE A 476 11.16 -24.91 -11.01
C ILE A 476 11.05 -24.18 -9.68
N TYR A 477 10.22 -23.14 -9.64
CA TYR A 477 9.87 -22.42 -8.42
C TYR A 477 8.54 -22.94 -7.91
N THR A 478 8.47 -23.25 -6.62
CA THR A 478 7.20 -23.49 -5.93
C THR A 478 7.08 -22.53 -4.75
N LEU A 479 5.99 -21.77 -4.72
CA LEU A 479 5.70 -20.79 -3.68
C LEU A 479 4.43 -21.21 -2.95
N GLU A 480 4.56 -21.51 -1.66
CA GLU A 480 3.45 -21.86 -0.77
C GLU A 480 3.12 -20.67 0.13
N ILE A 481 1.90 -20.17 0.04
CA ILE A 481 1.48 -18.97 0.77
C ILE A 481 1.07 -19.34 2.20
N LYS A 482 1.64 -18.63 3.17
CA LYS A 482 1.38 -18.83 4.61
C LYS A 482 0.47 -17.79 5.20
N GLU A 483 0.54 -16.57 4.69
CA GLU A 483 -0.23 -15.45 5.20
C GLU A 483 -0.56 -14.44 4.09
N ILE A 484 -1.79 -13.93 4.15
CA ILE A 484 -2.29 -12.82 3.34
C ILE A 484 -3.00 -11.88 4.31
N GLY A 485 -2.73 -10.58 4.24
CA GLY A 485 -3.42 -9.57 5.04
C GLY A 485 -3.58 -8.26 4.28
N LEU A 486 -4.55 -7.44 4.72
CA LEU A 486 -4.85 -6.12 4.13
C LEU A 486 -4.46 -4.95 5.06
N VAL A 487 -4.16 -5.21 6.33
CA VAL A 487 -3.96 -4.20 7.38
C VAL A 487 -2.58 -4.40 8.04
N PRO A 488 -1.80 -3.32 8.27
CA PRO A 488 -2.06 -1.93 7.91
C PRO A 488 -1.89 -1.64 6.41
N ASN A 489 -1.18 -2.52 5.71
CA ASN A 489 -0.92 -2.46 4.29
C ASN A 489 -1.16 -3.87 3.71
N PRO A 490 -1.61 -4.01 2.45
CA PRO A 490 -1.73 -5.33 1.83
C PRO A 490 -0.38 -6.06 1.75
N TYR A 491 -0.34 -7.31 2.19
CA TYR A 491 0.89 -8.12 2.18
C TYR A 491 0.62 -9.60 1.94
N VAL A 492 1.67 -10.30 1.48
CA VAL A 492 1.72 -11.75 1.30
C VAL A 492 3.05 -12.28 1.83
N ILE A 493 3.00 -13.37 2.60
CA ILE A 493 4.18 -14.10 3.08
C ILE A 493 4.05 -15.57 2.67
N GLY A 494 5.12 -16.14 2.12
CA GLY A 494 5.18 -17.54 1.70
C GLY A 494 6.55 -18.18 1.86
N ASP A 495 6.58 -19.50 1.74
CA ASP A 495 7.81 -20.29 1.65
C ASP A 495 8.09 -20.63 0.19
N LEU A 496 9.33 -20.40 -0.25
CA LEU A 496 9.78 -20.66 -1.61
C LEU A 496 10.72 -21.86 -1.62
N GLU A 497 10.40 -22.84 -2.45
CA GLU A 497 11.35 -23.89 -2.85
C GLU A 497 11.75 -23.67 -4.31
N ILE A 498 13.05 -23.80 -4.58
CA ILE A 498 13.61 -23.79 -5.93
C ILE A 498 14.14 -25.19 -6.17
N LEU A 499 13.71 -25.81 -7.26
CA LEU A 499 14.02 -27.18 -7.60
C LEU A 499 14.78 -27.24 -8.93
N SER A 500 15.73 -28.17 -9.02
CA SER A 500 16.33 -28.56 -10.29
C SER A 500 15.35 -29.40 -11.12
N ALA A 501 15.67 -29.61 -12.41
CA ALA A 501 14.83 -30.35 -13.34
C ALA A 501 14.50 -31.80 -12.92
N ASP A 502 15.32 -32.39 -12.05
CA ASP A 502 15.16 -33.72 -11.45
C ASP A 502 14.25 -33.71 -10.18
N GLY A 503 13.74 -32.56 -9.77
CA GLY A 503 12.85 -32.40 -8.62
C GLY A 503 13.56 -32.29 -7.26
N VAL A 504 14.89 -32.11 -7.24
CA VAL A 504 15.64 -31.88 -5.99
C VAL A 504 15.53 -30.41 -5.57
N VAL A 505 15.11 -30.15 -4.33
CA VAL A 505 15.08 -28.79 -3.75
C VAL A 505 16.51 -28.28 -3.55
N THR A 506 16.92 -27.33 -4.39
CA THR A 506 18.26 -26.74 -4.38
C THR A 506 18.38 -25.62 -3.35
N VAL A 507 17.33 -24.79 -3.24
CA VAL A 507 17.25 -23.65 -2.33
C VAL A 507 15.87 -23.58 -1.68
N HIS A 508 15.83 -23.23 -0.40
CA HIS A 508 14.59 -22.96 0.34
C HIS A 508 14.67 -21.59 1.04
N PHE A 509 13.64 -20.77 0.84
CA PHE A 509 13.41 -19.52 1.59
C PHE A 509 12.20 -19.68 2.49
N GLU A 510 12.41 -19.46 3.79
CA GLU A 510 11.33 -19.37 4.77
C GLU A 510 10.88 -17.91 4.91
N ASN A 511 9.58 -17.66 4.92
CA ASN A 511 8.96 -16.34 5.19
C ASN A 511 9.32 -15.24 4.16
N LEU A 512 9.44 -15.57 2.88
CA LEU A 512 9.56 -14.56 1.84
C LEU A 512 8.31 -13.67 1.86
N GLY A 513 8.48 -12.37 2.10
CA GLY A 513 7.38 -11.46 2.39
C GLY A 513 7.41 -10.17 1.56
N LEU A 514 6.28 -9.82 0.96
CA LEU A 514 6.08 -8.62 0.17
C LEU A 514 4.81 -7.87 0.59
N GLN A 515 4.88 -6.54 0.65
CA GLN A 515 3.75 -5.64 0.93
C GLN A 515 3.62 -4.56 -0.15
N LEU A 516 2.41 -4.02 -0.31
CA LEU A 516 2.15 -2.81 -1.09
C LEU A 516 2.18 -1.62 -0.13
N ARG A 517 2.90 -0.56 -0.47
CA ARG A 517 2.86 0.70 0.30
C ARG A 517 2.66 1.87 -0.62
N GLU A 518 1.76 2.79 -0.24
CA GLU A 518 1.59 4.04 -0.96
C GLU A 518 2.85 4.90 -0.85
N LYS A 519 3.24 5.55 -1.96
CA LYS A 519 4.45 6.40 -2.02
C LYS A 519 4.40 7.60 -1.07
N THR A 520 3.20 8.00 -0.65
CA THR A 520 2.97 9.05 0.36
C THR A 520 3.19 8.56 1.80
N ASN A 521 3.29 7.25 2.02
CA ASN A 521 3.53 6.61 3.32
C ASN A 521 4.79 5.71 3.33
N PRO A 522 5.97 6.25 2.98
CA PRO A 522 7.24 5.54 3.09
C PRO A 522 7.55 5.20 4.56
N LYS A 523 8.39 4.17 4.77
CA LYS A 523 8.67 3.63 6.11
C LYS A 523 9.18 4.70 7.09
N TYR A 524 10.00 5.63 6.64
CA TYR A 524 10.59 6.65 7.53
C TYR A 524 9.58 7.69 8.06
N LEU A 525 8.39 7.79 7.47
CA LEU A 525 7.30 8.64 7.97
C LEU A 525 6.38 7.90 8.95
N GLU A 526 6.58 6.60 9.15
CA GLU A 526 5.79 5.80 10.08
C GLU A 526 6.15 6.14 11.53
N GLU A 527 5.31 6.93 12.18
CA GLU A 527 5.47 7.32 13.60
C GLU A 527 5.11 6.18 14.55
N THR A 528 4.17 5.32 14.14
CA THR A 528 3.63 4.20 14.92
C THR A 528 3.42 3.00 14.02
N ALA A 529 3.77 1.80 14.49
CA ALA A 529 3.49 0.57 13.77
C ALA A 529 1.97 0.36 13.61
N GLY A 530 1.53 0.06 12.38
CA GLY A 530 0.12 -0.28 12.13
C GLY A 530 -0.76 0.91 11.74
N VAL A 531 -2.07 0.78 12.00
CA VAL A 531 -3.05 1.85 11.76
C VAL A 531 -2.87 2.93 12.83
N LYS A 532 -2.71 4.19 12.40
CA LYS A 532 -2.59 5.34 13.32
C LYS A 532 -3.92 5.56 14.04
N ILE A 533 -3.88 5.49 15.37
CA ILE A 533 -5.02 5.81 16.25
C ILE A 533 -4.86 7.26 16.72
N SER A 534 -5.90 8.07 16.52
CA SER A 534 -5.88 9.47 16.96
C SER A 534 -5.87 9.55 18.49
N PRO A 535 -5.14 10.49 19.11
CA PRO A 535 -5.31 10.78 20.53
C PRO A 535 -6.75 11.15 20.91
N ARG A 536 -7.56 11.64 19.97
CA ARG A 536 -9.00 11.89 20.18
C ARG A 536 -9.81 10.61 20.42
N SER A 537 -9.26 9.45 20.07
CA SER A 537 -9.88 8.14 20.29
C SER A 537 -9.63 7.57 21.68
N GLU A 538 -9.00 8.33 22.59
CA GLU A 538 -8.85 7.90 23.98
C GLU A 538 -10.23 7.65 24.62
N GLY A 539 -10.45 6.42 25.10
CA GLY A 539 -11.74 5.99 25.67
C GLY A 539 -12.82 5.64 24.65
N ALA A 540 -12.53 5.64 23.35
CA ALA A 540 -13.46 5.15 22.33
C ALA A 540 -13.75 3.65 22.53
N LEU A 541 -15.00 3.25 22.31
CA LEU A 541 -15.44 1.86 22.31
C LEU A 541 -14.83 1.08 21.15
N LEU A 542 -14.79 1.70 19.96
CA LEU A 542 -14.08 1.22 18.77
C LEU A 542 -13.28 2.38 18.19
N ASN A 543 -11.98 2.19 17.99
CA ASN A 543 -11.09 3.21 17.42
C ASN A 543 -10.81 2.94 15.92
N GLU A 544 -9.95 3.74 15.31
CA GLU A 544 -9.61 3.66 13.89
C GLU A 544 -9.14 2.26 13.47
N LEU A 545 -8.37 1.56 14.30
CA LEU A 545 -7.93 0.19 14.02
C LEU A 545 -9.11 -0.78 13.99
N ASP A 546 -10.08 -0.64 14.88
CA ASP A 546 -11.27 -1.49 14.94
C ASP A 546 -12.19 -1.25 13.74
N ILE A 547 -12.36 0.02 13.33
CA ILE A 547 -13.10 0.38 12.12
C ILE A 547 -12.44 -0.22 10.88
N THR A 548 -11.11 -0.07 10.75
CA THR A 548 -10.36 -0.66 9.64
C THR A 548 -10.40 -2.19 9.65
N ARG A 549 -10.36 -2.84 10.83
CA ARG A 549 -10.53 -4.31 10.94
C ARG A 549 -11.92 -4.78 10.54
N PHE A 550 -12.97 -4.07 10.94
CA PHE A 550 -14.33 -4.40 10.49
C PHE A 550 -14.42 -4.28 8.96
N ALA A 551 -13.74 -3.31 8.38
CA ALA A 551 -13.70 -3.10 6.94
C ALA A 551 -12.85 -4.14 6.18
N LEU A 552 -11.71 -4.59 6.71
CA LEU A 552 -10.66 -5.30 5.93
C LEU A 552 -10.03 -6.56 6.58
N ASP A 553 -10.36 -6.90 7.84
CA ASP A 553 -9.74 -8.02 8.58
C ASP A 553 -10.81 -8.98 9.16
N ASP A 554 -10.42 -9.98 9.94
CA ASP A 554 -11.34 -10.89 10.64
C ASP A 554 -12.28 -10.12 11.61
N LEU A 555 -13.59 -10.44 11.60
CA LEU A 555 -14.59 -9.71 12.41
C LEU A 555 -14.35 -9.92 13.90
N SER A 556 -13.84 -11.08 14.30
CA SER A 556 -13.49 -11.39 15.69
C SER A 556 -12.50 -10.38 16.27
N LYS A 557 -11.59 -9.84 15.45
CA LYS A 557 -10.62 -8.82 15.86
C LYS A 557 -11.21 -7.43 16.09
N ALA A 558 -12.39 -7.16 15.52
CA ALA A 558 -13.11 -5.90 15.69
C ALA A 558 -14.20 -5.99 16.77
N PHE A 559 -14.93 -7.10 16.85
CA PHE A 559 -16.12 -7.24 17.69
C PHE A 559 -16.04 -8.32 18.79
N GLY A 560 -14.97 -9.12 18.82
CA GLY A 560 -14.74 -10.19 19.78
C GLY A 560 -15.14 -11.59 19.29
N GLU A 561 -14.85 -12.60 20.11
CA GLU A 561 -14.88 -14.04 19.76
C GLU A 561 -16.22 -14.55 19.20
N ASP A 562 -17.36 -13.98 19.61
CA ASP A 562 -18.68 -14.37 19.08
C ASP A 562 -18.76 -14.27 17.54
N PHE A 563 -17.93 -13.41 16.94
CA PHE A 563 -17.87 -13.18 15.50
C PHE A 563 -16.86 -14.08 14.77
N ALA A 564 -16.10 -14.93 15.48
CA ALA A 564 -15.12 -15.84 14.86
C ALA A 564 -15.77 -16.85 13.89
N VAL A 565 -17.08 -17.08 14.01
CA VAL A 565 -17.88 -17.87 13.05
C VAL A 565 -17.87 -17.30 11.62
N TYR A 566 -17.50 -16.02 11.47
CA TYR A 566 -17.38 -15.31 10.20
C TYR A 566 -15.95 -15.17 9.68
N ASP A 567 -14.94 -15.52 10.47
CA ASP A 567 -13.55 -15.33 10.07
C ASP A 567 -13.24 -16.15 8.82
N GLY A 568 -12.58 -15.51 7.86
CA GLY A 568 -12.37 -16.09 6.53
C GLY A 568 -13.64 -16.31 5.69
N ARG A 569 -14.79 -15.72 6.02
CA ARG A 569 -16.01 -15.78 5.17
C ARG A 569 -16.31 -14.44 4.50
N LYS A 570 -17.12 -14.51 3.43
CA LYS A 570 -17.74 -13.33 2.82
C LYS A 570 -18.90 -12.87 3.71
N VAL A 571 -18.78 -11.68 4.26
CA VAL A 571 -19.80 -11.06 5.12
C VAL A 571 -20.01 -9.60 4.74
N SER A 572 -21.08 -8.99 5.27
CA SER A 572 -21.26 -7.53 5.16
C SER A 572 -20.13 -6.82 5.91
N ARG A 573 -19.53 -5.81 5.27
CA ARG A 573 -18.36 -5.08 5.74
C ARG A 573 -18.69 -3.60 5.96
N GLN A 574 -17.84 -2.90 6.70
CA GLN A 574 -17.81 -1.43 6.64
C GLN A 574 -17.14 -0.99 5.32
N PRO A 575 -17.54 0.14 4.72
CA PRO A 575 -16.74 0.76 3.67
C PRO A 575 -15.32 1.11 4.15
N ASN A 576 -14.33 1.07 3.26
CA ASN A 576 -12.92 1.31 3.55
C ASN A 576 -12.36 2.51 2.77
N THR A 577 -11.11 2.88 3.06
CA THR A 577 -10.31 3.89 2.34
C THR A 577 -11.09 5.19 2.05
N ASP A 578 -11.39 5.51 0.78
CA ASP A 578 -12.08 6.75 0.39
C ASP A 578 -13.52 6.86 0.87
N LEU A 579 -14.12 5.74 1.25
CA LEU A 579 -15.46 5.68 1.82
C LEU A 579 -15.45 5.31 3.31
N GLN A 580 -14.30 5.21 3.98
CA GLN A 580 -14.27 5.01 5.43
C GLN A 580 -14.59 6.34 6.14
N LEU A 581 -15.88 6.60 6.34
CA LEU A 581 -16.39 7.88 6.86
C LEU A 581 -16.83 7.77 8.33
N ILE A 582 -16.18 6.86 9.06
CA ILE A 582 -16.21 6.72 10.52
C ILE A 582 -14.76 6.67 11.00
N SER A 583 -14.39 7.52 11.95
CA SER A 583 -13.08 7.45 12.62
C SER A 583 -13.15 6.58 13.87
N ARG A 584 -14.23 6.71 14.65
CA ARG A 584 -14.40 6.01 15.94
C ARG A 584 -15.85 5.91 16.37
N VAL A 585 -16.11 4.99 17.29
CA VAL A 585 -17.38 4.85 18.03
C VAL A 585 -17.11 5.14 19.49
N MET A 586 -17.78 6.15 20.04
CA MET A 586 -17.61 6.57 21.43
C MET A 586 -18.41 5.71 22.39
N SER A 587 -19.63 5.32 22.00
CA SER A 587 -20.49 4.46 22.83
C SER A 587 -21.58 3.79 22.01
N VAL A 588 -22.00 2.62 22.47
CA VAL A 588 -23.23 1.95 22.04
C VAL A 588 -24.09 1.70 23.28
N ASP A 589 -25.34 2.17 23.25
CA ASP A 589 -26.38 1.87 24.23
C ASP A 589 -27.31 0.82 23.62
N GLY A 590 -26.99 -0.44 23.88
CA GLY A 590 -27.70 -1.60 23.36
C GLY A 590 -27.05 -2.88 23.85
N LYS A 591 -27.83 -3.94 24.00
CA LYS A 591 -27.32 -5.25 24.40
C LYS A 591 -27.24 -6.15 23.17
N ARG A 592 -26.05 -6.71 22.90
CA ARG A 592 -25.84 -7.67 21.80
C ARG A 592 -26.90 -8.78 21.84
N GLY A 593 -27.51 -9.06 20.69
CA GLY A 593 -28.59 -10.04 20.53
C GLY A 593 -29.97 -9.60 21.03
N ASP A 594 -30.11 -8.44 21.67
CA ASP A 594 -31.40 -7.91 22.13
C ASP A 594 -31.86 -6.76 21.22
N PHE A 595 -32.84 -7.07 20.36
CA PHE A 595 -33.48 -6.12 19.46
C PHE A 595 -34.89 -5.71 19.91
N SER A 596 -35.25 -6.01 21.16
CA SER A 596 -36.60 -5.72 21.69
C SER A 596 -36.83 -4.25 22.01
N LYS A 597 -35.76 -3.46 22.08
CA LYS A 597 -35.78 -2.03 22.41
C LYS A 597 -34.89 -1.25 21.44
N PRO A 598 -35.18 0.06 21.23
CA PRO A 598 -34.28 0.90 20.47
C PRO A 598 -32.87 0.91 21.06
N SER A 599 -31.86 0.81 20.21
CA SER A 599 -30.44 0.87 20.59
C SER A 599 -29.78 2.06 19.92
N LYS A 600 -28.79 2.68 20.57
CA LYS A 600 -28.14 3.92 20.10
C LYS A 600 -26.66 3.71 19.85
N ILE A 601 -26.13 4.44 18.89
CA ILE A 601 -24.69 4.58 18.64
C ILE A 601 -24.31 6.06 18.62
N HIS A 602 -23.17 6.37 19.22
CA HIS A 602 -22.50 7.67 19.09
C HIS A 602 -21.17 7.42 18.37
N ALA A 603 -21.05 7.92 17.14
CA ALA A 603 -19.88 7.79 16.30
C ALA A 603 -19.34 9.15 15.88
N GLU A 604 -18.05 9.20 15.54
CA GLU A 604 -17.39 10.43 15.11
C GLU A 604 -16.60 10.19 13.81
N TYR A 605 -16.55 11.23 12.98
CA TYR A 605 -15.71 11.30 11.79
C TYR A 605 -14.86 12.56 11.83
N ASP A 606 -13.54 12.38 11.90
CA ASP A 606 -12.57 13.46 11.75
C ASP A 606 -12.39 13.76 10.26
N VAL A 607 -12.86 14.93 9.84
CA VAL A 607 -12.81 15.37 8.44
C VAL A 607 -11.36 15.74 8.09
N PRO A 608 -10.70 15.06 7.14
CA PRO A 608 -9.34 15.42 6.76
C PRO A 608 -9.27 16.83 6.16
N VAL A 609 -8.15 17.51 6.38
CA VAL A 609 -7.93 18.87 5.84
C VAL A 609 -7.81 18.83 4.31
N ASP A 610 -7.29 17.72 3.80
CA ASP A 610 -6.95 17.43 2.42
C ASP A 610 -7.84 16.33 1.82
N ALA A 611 -9.08 16.18 2.33
CA ALA A 611 -9.98 15.15 1.83
C ALA A 611 -10.20 15.25 0.31
N TRP A 612 -10.14 14.11 -0.37
CA TRP A 612 -10.22 14.01 -1.84
C TRP A 612 -11.46 14.71 -2.42
N TYR A 613 -12.59 14.60 -1.73
CA TYR A 613 -13.88 15.18 -2.14
C TYR A 613 -13.95 16.71 -2.01
N TYR A 614 -12.98 17.36 -1.35
CA TYR A 614 -12.79 18.81 -1.44
C TYR A 614 -11.83 19.20 -2.55
N GLN A 615 -10.77 18.42 -2.75
CA GLN A 615 -9.75 18.68 -3.76
C GLN A 615 -10.30 18.54 -5.19
N GLN A 616 -11.15 17.54 -5.41
CA GLN A 616 -11.70 17.19 -6.73
C GLN A 616 -13.02 17.92 -7.04
N ASN A 617 -13.60 18.63 -6.07
CA ASN A 617 -14.83 19.38 -6.26
C ASN A 617 -14.57 20.78 -6.84
N ALA A 618 -15.62 21.43 -7.36
CA ALA A 618 -15.53 22.77 -7.94
C ALA A 618 -15.29 23.87 -6.90
N ALA A 619 -15.77 23.64 -5.68
CA ALA A 619 -15.60 24.50 -4.50
C ALA A 619 -15.43 23.63 -3.25
N MET A 620 -15.10 24.25 -2.12
CA MET A 620 -14.97 23.59 -0.81
C MET A 620 -16.33 23.24 -0.19
N THR A 621 -17.17 22.53 -0.95
CA THR A 621 -18.48 22.04 -0.55
C THR A 621 -18.39 20.52 -0.39
N MET A 622 -18.91 19.98 0.72
CA MET A 622 -18.98 18.52 0.88
C MET A 622 -20.06 17.97 -0.07
N PRO A 623 -19.75 16.97 -0.92
CA PRO A 623 -20.76 16.33 -1.77
C PRO A 623 -21.89 15.71 -0.94
N TYR A 624 -23.11 15.68 -1.47
CA TYR A 624 -24.26 15.15 -0.74
C TYR A 624 -24.09 13.66 -0.45
N SER A 625 -23.48 12.92 -1.38
CA SER A 625 -23.10 11.53 -1.19
C SER A 625 -22.26 11.30 0.08
N ILE A 626 -21.27 12.15 0.34
CA ILE A 626 -20.40 12.05 1.52
C ILE A 626 -21.19 12.34 2.80
N LEU A 627 -22.08 13.34 2.78
CA LEU A 627 -22.97 13.64 3.90
C LEU A 627 -23.90 12.46 4.23
N MET A 628 -24.48 11.83 3.19
CA MET A 628 -25.29 10.62 3.33
C MET A 628 -24.47 9.48 3.93
N GLU A 629 -23.25 9.22 3.46
CA GLU A 629 -22.42 8.13 3.99
C GLU A 629 -22.01 8.36 5.45
N ILE A 630 -21.61 9.58 5.83
CA ILE A 630 -21.32 9.95 7.23
C ILE A 630 -22.54 9.71 8.13
N ALA A 631 -23.75 9.97 7.61
CA ALA A 631 -25.00 9.74 8.32
C ALA A 631 -25.37 8.25 8.45
N LEU A 632 -25.18 7.50 7.37
CA LEU A 632 -25.76 6.17 7.18
C LEU A 632 -24.84 5.02 7.61
N GLN A 633 -23.53 5.21 7.54
CA GLN A 633 -22.57 4.16 7.92
C GLN A 633 -22.71 3.72 9.40
N PRO A 634 -22.88 4.63 10.38
CA PRO A 634 -23.10 4.23 11.78
C PRO A 634 -24.37 3.38 11.99
N CYS A 635 -25.39 3.52 11.14
CA CYS A 635 -26.58 2.66 11.17
C CYS A 635 -26.20 1.20 10.90
N GLY A 636 -25.45 0.94 9.83
CA GLY A 636 -24.99 -0.41 9.49
C GLY A 636 -24.03 -0.99 10.53
N LEU A 637 -23.11 -0.17 11.05
CA LEU A 637 -22.19 -0.57 12.10
C LEU A 637 -22.93 -0.98 13.38
N LEU A 638 -23.93 -0.20 13.82
CA LEU A 638 -24.73 -0.54 15.00
C LEU A 638 -25.44 -1.89 14.83
N GLY A 639 -26.05 -2.14 13.66
CA GLY A 639 -26.66 -3.42 13.35
C GLY A 639 -25.66 -4.58 13.41
N ALA A 640 -24.47 -4.40 12.85
CA ALA A 640 -23.40 -5.42 12.89
C ALA A 640 -22.90 -5.66 14.33
N TYR A 641 -22.61 -4.60 15.09
CA TYR A 641 -22.09 -4.66 16.46
C TYR A 641 -23.05 -5.38 17.43
N LEU A 642 -24.37 -5.14 17.27
CA LEU A 642 -25.40 -5.82 18.04
C LEU A 642 -25.59 -7.30 17.63
N GLY A 643 -24.92 -7.75 16.57
CA GLY A 643 -24.94 -9.14 16.14
C GLY A 643 -26.18 -9.51 15.33
N SER A 644 -26.73 -8.60 14.52
CA SER A 644 -27.97 -8.83 13.77
C SER A 644 -27.93 -10.10 12.93
N THR A 645 -26.76 -10.42 12.36
CA THR A 645 -26.55 -11.58 11.50
C THR A 645 -26.21 -12.86 12.28
N LEU A 646 -25.89 -12.80 13.59
CA LEU A 646 -25.45 -13.98 14.38
C LEU A 646 -26.53 -15.05 14.45
N GLN A 647 -27.80 -14.66 14.43
CA GLN A 647 -28.95 -15.60 14.38
C GLN A 647 -29.03 -16.39 13.05
N PHE A 648 -28.33 -15.95 12.00
CA PHE A 648 -28.22 -16.60 10.69
C PHE A 648 -26.75 -16.81 10.32
N ALA A 649 -25.93 -17.24 11.29
CA ALA A 649 -24.49 -17.34 11.13
C ALA A 649 -24.06 -18.29 9.99
N ASP A 650 -24.90 -19.24 9.59
CA ASP A 650 -24.68 -20.16 8.47
C ASP A 650 -24.91 -19.52 7.09
N GLN A 651 -25.49 -18.33 7.02
CA GLN A 651 -25.84 -17.65 5.76
C GLN A 651 -24.90 -16.47 5.47
N ASN A 652 -24.66 -16.21 4.17
CA ASN A 652 -23.99 -14.99 3.74
C ASN A 652 -25.07 -13.94 3.46
N LEU A 653 -25.14 -12.92 4.33
CA LEU A 653 -26.11 -11.84 4.23
C LEU A 653 -25.47 -10.55 3.71
N TYR A 654 -26.24 -9.83 2.90
CA TYR A 654 -25.84 -8.66 2.13
C TYR A 654 -26.60 -7.43 2.64
N PHE A 655 -25.88 -6.41 3.09
CA PHE A 655 -26.46 -5.19 3.66
C PHE A 655 -26.81 -4.18 2.58
N ARG A 656 -28.06 -3.72 2.53
CA ARG A 656 -28.55 -2.74 1.55
C ARG A 656 -29.44 -1.69 2.19
N ASN A 657 -29.26 -0.44 1.77
CA ASN A 657 -30.22 0.62 2.06
C ASN A 657 -31.46 0.47 1.18
N LEU A 658 -32.64 0.77 1.74
CA LEU A 658 -33.92 0.57 1.08
C LEU A 658 -34.68 1.88 0.91
N ASP A 659 -34.96 2.61 1.98
CA ASP A 659 -35.72 3.85 1.92
C ASP A 659 -35.19 4.82 2.97
N GLY A 660 -35.40 6.11 2.77
CA GLY A 660 -35.06 7.09 3.79
C GLY A 660 -35.39 8.51 3.41
N ASN A 661 -35.17 9.40 4.37
CA ASN A 661 -35.25 10.83 4.19
C ASN A 661 -34.10 11.51 4.95
N GLY A 662 -33.69 12.67 4.45
CA GLY A 662 -32.66 13.50 5.05
C GLY A 662 -33.05 14.97 4.94
N GLU A 663 -33.11 15.63 6.08
CA GLU A 663 -33.40 17.06 6.22
C GLU A 663 -32.10 17.79 6.56
N MET A 664 -31.70 18.74 5.72
CA MET A 664 -30.55 19.62 5.96
C MET A 664 -30.97 20.79 6.87
N PHE A 665 -30.03 21.31 7.67
CA PHE A 665 -30.23 22.48 8.53
C PHE A 665 -29.19 23.55 8.26
N ASP A 666 -29.55 24.79 8.57
CA ASP A 666 -28.63 25.91 8.51
C ASP A 666 -27.46 25.74 9.49
N LEU A 667 -26.27 26.08 8.99
CA LEU A 667 -25.06 26.21 9.77
C LEU A 667 -24.68 27.68 9.91
N PRO A 668 -23.90 28.06 10.94
CA PRO A 668 -23.27 29.36 10.99
C PRO A 668 -22.54 29.66 9.68
N SER A 669 -22.72 30.89 9.16
CA SER A 669 -22.11 31.30 7.90
C SER A 669 -20.59 31.10 7.93
N GLY A 670 -20.04 30.51 6.86
CA GLY A 670 -18.60 30.22 6.74
C GLY A 670 -18.12 28.97 7.48
N THR A 671 -19.02 28.06 7.88
CA THR A 671 -18.62 26.79 8.52
C THR A 671 -17.75 25.95 7.58
N ASP A 672 -16.47 25.84 7.92
CA ASP A 672 -15.52 24.88 7.32
C ASP A 672 -15.50 23.60 8.16
N PHE A 673 -15.65 22.45 7.51
CA PHE A 673 -15.67 21.14 8.16
C PHE A 673 -14.25 20.57 8.34
N ARG A 674 -13.28 21.03 7.55
CA ARG A 674 -11.93 20.45 7.47
C ARG A 674 -11.19 20.55 8.82
N GLY A 675 -10.56 19.46 9.23
CA GLY A 675 -9.84 19.33 10.50
C GLY A 675 -10.74 19.24 11.74
N LYS A 676 -12.07 19.34 11.56
CA LYS A 676 -13.06 19.22 12.62
C LYS A 676 -13.63 17.80 12.69
N THR A 677 -14.42 17.57 13.73
CA THR A 677 -15.06 16.29 13.99
C THR A 677 -16.56 16.44 13.79
N ILE A 678 -17.13 15.63 12.91
CA ILE A 678 -18.57 15.46 12.79
C ILE A 678 -18.98 14.39 13.80
N THR A 679 -20.00 14.70 14.59
CA THR A 679 -20.64 13.76 15.51
C THR A 679 -21.90 13.19 14.85
N ASN A 680 -22.07 11.87 14.92
CA ASN A 680 -23.26 11.15 14.47
C ASN A 680 -23.91 10.41 15.65
N HIS A 681 -25.20 10.68 15.85
CA HIS A 681 -26.06 9.91 16.73
C HIS A 681 -27.08 9.14 15.89
N ALA A 682 -26.95 7.82 15.84
CA ALA A 682 -27.93 6.95 15.18
C ALA A 682 -28.65 6.06 16.19
N VAL A 683 -29.91 5.75 15.89
CA VAL A 683 -30.76 4.89 16.72
C VAL A 683 -31.34 3.80 15.84
N LEU A 684 -31.05 2.54 16.16
CA LEU A 684 -31.80 1.39 15.64
C LEU A 684 -33.17 1.39 16.33
N VAL A 685 -34.21 1.81 15.62
CA VAL A 685 -35.58 1.96 16.15
C VAL A 685 -36.30 0.62 16.24
N SER A 686 -36.12 -0.24 15.23
CA SER A 686 -36.74 -1.56 15.17
C SER A 686 -35.92 -2.51 14.30
N SER A 687 -35.88 -3.79 14.67
CA SER A 687 -35.35 -4.86 13.82
C SER A 687 -36.36 -6.00 13.75
N VAL A 688 -36.68 -6.45 12.54
CA VAL A 688 -37.58 -7.57 12.29
C VAL A 688 -36.86 -8.58 11.40
N ALA A 689 -36.82 -9.84 11.82
CA ALA A 689 -36.27 -10.94 11.04
C ALA A 689 -37.41 -11.86 10.57
N MET A 690 -37.50 -12.12 9.27
CA MET A 690 -38.51 -12.99 8.68
C MET A 690 -37.95 -13.68 7.42
N GLY A 691 -38.00 -15.01 7.38
CA GLY A 691 -37.59 -15.79 6.20
C GLY A 691 -36.13 -15.61 5.79
N GLY A 692 -35.20 -15.45 6.74
CA GLY A 692 -33.77 -15.20 6.48
C GLY A 692 -33.43 -13.75 6.10
N ILE A 693 -34.43 -12.88 5.94
CA ILE A 693 -34.25 -11.45 5.72
C ILE A 693 -34.39 -10.72 7.05
N ILE A 694 -33.48 -9.76 7.31
CA ILE A 694 -33.58 -8.85 8.45
C ILE A 694 -33.86 -7.46 7.92
N LEU A 695 -34.90 -6.79 8.40
CA LEU A 695 -35.21 -5.40 8.11
C LEU A 695 -35.00 -4.55 9.36
N GLN A 696 -34.38 -3.40 9.19
CA GLN A 696 -34.01 -2.50 10.27
C GLN A 696 -34.34 -1.06 9.92
N ASN A 697 -34.94 -0.35 10.87
CA ASN A 697 -35.26 1.07 10.72
C ASN A 697 -34.42 1.88 11.68
N TYR A 698 -33.90 2.99 11.19
CA TYR A 698 -32.99 3.87 11.89
C TYR A 698 -33.46 5.32 11.85
N THR A 699 -33.08 6.08 12.87
CA THR A 699 -32.99 7.54 12.81
C THR A 699 -31.53 7.95 12.95
N PHE A 700 -31.13 9.07 12.36
CA PHE A 700 -29.78 9.62 12.52
C PHE A 700 -29.82 11.14 12.68
N GLU A 701 -28.81 11.67 13.36
CA GLU A 701 -28.57 13.10 13.52
C GLU A 701 -27.06 13.36 13.47
N CYS A 702 -26.63 14.23 12.56
CA CYS A 702 -25.26 14.67 12.39
C CYS A 702 -25.10 16.12 12.84
N SER A 703 -24.03 16.38 13.61
CA SER A 703 -23.70 17.71 14.10
C SER A 703 -22.21 18.01 13.98
N ILE A 704 -21.88 19.29 13.92
CA ILE A 704 -20.52 19.81 13.93
C ILE A 704 -20.47 21.05 14.82
N ASP A 705 -19.46 21.15 15.69
CA ASP A 705 -19.32 22.24 16.67
C ASP A 705 -20.60 22.51 17.49
N GLY A 706 -21.40 21.46 17.76
CA GLY A 706 -22.67 21.54 18.50
C GLY A 706 -23.89 21.97 17.68
N TYR A 707 -23.74 22.23 16.38
CA TYR A 707 -24.84 22.55 15.47
C TYR A 707 -25.27 21.32 14.67
N VAL A 708 -26.54 20.94 14.76
CA VAL A 708 -27.14 19.90 13.91
C VAL A 708 -27.26 20.46 12.49
N PHE A 709 -26.74 19.72 11.51
CA PHE A 709 -26.81 20.13 10.09
C PHE A 709 -27.52 19.10 9.19
N TYR A 710 -27.70 17.87 9.66
CA TYR A 710 -28.37 16.83 8.88
C TYR A 710 -29.03 15.81 9.79
N LYS A 711 -30.32 15.53 9.59
CA LYS A 711 -31.06 14.53 10.37
C LYS A 711 -32.02 13.77 9.48
N GLY A 712 -32.39 12.55 9.86
CA GLY A 712 -33.27 11.77 9.00
C GLY A 712 -33.63 10.40 9.52
N LYS A 713 -34.26 9.62 8.64
CA LYS A 713 -34.60 8.22 8.87
C LYS A 713 -34.12 7.38 7.71
N SER A 714 -33.84 6.12 8.00
CA SER A 714 -33.36 5.20 6.98
C SER A 714 -33.75 3.77 7.31
N SER A 715 -34.14 2.99 6.30
CA SER A 715 -34.37 1.57 6.41
C SER A 715 -33.29 0.80 5.68
N PHE A 716 -32.80 -0.26 6.30
CA PHE A 716 -31.82 -1.17 5.74
C PHE A 716 -32.32 -2.60 5.84
N GLY A 717 -31.78 -3.46 5.00
CA GLY A 717 -31.97 -4.89 5.13
C GLY A 717 -30.68 -5.70 4.96
N PHE A 718 -30.65 -6.83 5.65
CA PHE A 718 -29.71 -7.92 5.40
C PHE A 718 -30.46 -8.99 4.61
N PHE A 719 -29.98 -9.27 3.41
CA PHE A 719 -30.64 -10.17 2.46
C PHE A 719 -29.74 -11.35 2.12
N PRO A 720 -30.28 -12.57 1.98
CA PRO A 720 -29.60 -13.64 1.25
C PRO A 720 -29.41 -13.27 -0.23
N ALA A 721 -28.43 -13.89 -0.89
CA ALA A 721 -28.11 -13.59 -2.30
C ALA A 721 -29.31 -13.85 -3.22
N GLU A 722 -30.05 -14.93 -2.99
CA GLU A 722 -31.23 -15.33 -3.75
C GLU A 722 -32.36 -14.31 -3.65
N ALA A 723 -32.54 -13.67 -2.50
CA ALA A 723 -33.55 -12.62 -2.33
C ALA A 723 -33.20 -11.39 -3.18
N LEU A 724 -31.92 -11.01 -3.23
CA LEU A 724 -31.45 -9.90 -4.06
C LEU A 724 -31.55 -10.21 -5.56
N ALA A 725 -31.28 -11.45 -5.97
CA ALA A 725 -31.34 -11.87 -7.37
C ALA A 725 -32.76 -11.79 -7.98
N THR A 726 -33.80 -11.80 -7.15
CA THR A 726 -35.20 -11.72 -7.57
C THR A 726 -35.79 -10.30 -7.51
N GLN A 727 -34.96 -9.27 -7.27
CA GLN A 727 -35.43 -7.90 -7.22
C GLN A 727 -35.95 -7.44 -8.60
N VAL A 728 -37.18 -6.94 -8.61
CA VAL A 728 -37.89 -6.51 -9.83
C VAL A 728 -37.89 -4.99 -10.01
N GLY A 729 -37.14 -4.24 -9.22
CA GLY A 729 -37.18 -2.78 -9.28
C GLY A 729 -38.45 -2.16 -8.68
N LEU A 730 -38.61 -0.86 -8.91
CA LEU A 730 -39.75 -0.06 -8.48
C LEU A 730 -41.00 -0.27 -9.35
N ASP A 731 -40.82 -0.78 -10.57
CA ASP A 731 -41.90 -0.95 -11.56
C ASP A 731 -42.36 -2.42 -11.74
N GLY A 732 -41.99 -3.30 -10.80
CA GLY A 732 -42.43 -4.70 -10.83
C GLY A 732 -41.89 -5.48 -12.04
N GLY A 733 -40.68 -5.15 -12.50
CA GLY A 733 -39.96 -5.82 -13.58
C GLY A 733 -40.35 -5.34 -14.97
N LYS A 734 -41.24 -4.34 -15.05
CA LYS A 734 -41.62 -3.72 -16.32
C LYS A 734 -40.52 -2.79 -16.78
N ASN A 735 -40.11 -2.95 -18.03
CA ASN A 735 -39.30 -1.97 -18.71
C ASN A 735 -40.16 -0.72 -18.96
N VAL A 736 -39.66 0.44 -18.55
CA VAL A 736 -40.30 1.75 -18.72
C VAL A 736 -39.36 2.59 -19.55
N ASP A 737 -39.78 2.88 -20.80
CA ASP A 737 -39.04 3.78 -21.68
C ASP A 737 -38.85 5.16 -21.04
N ALA A 738 -37.72 5.78 -21.35
CA ALA A 738 -37.41 7.12 -20.89
C ALA A 738 -38.53 8.12 -21.23
N TRP A 739 -38.77 9.10 -20.36
CA TRP A 739 -39.86 10.07 -20.47
C TRP A 739 -39.84 10.83 -21.81
N TYR A 740 -38.66 11.19 -22.30
CA TYR A 740 -38.54 11.88 -23.59
C TYR A 740 -38.97 11.02 -24.78
N ILE A 741 -38.81 9.69 -24.68
CA ILE A 741 -39.25 8.72 -25.69
C ILE A 741 -40.76 8.60 -25.64
N THR A 742 -41.32 8.35 -24.44
CA THR A 742 -42.77 8.19 -24.26
C THR A 742 -43.56 9.46 -24.59
N ASN A 743 -42.93 10.64 -24.49
CA ASN A 743 -43.51 11.93 -24.87
C ASN A 743 -43.11 12.39 -26.29
N ASN A 744 -42.45 11.54 -27.08
CA ASN A 744 -42.09 11.78 -28.48
C ASN A 744 -41.30 13.08 -28.73
N LEU A 745 -40.39 13.44 -27.82
CA LEU A 745 -39.53 14.61 -28.00
C LEU A 745 -38.63 14.42 -29.24
N GLN A 746 -38.62 15.43 -30.09
CA GLN A 746 -37.79 15.49 -31.29
C GLN A 746 -36.39 16.02 -30.94
N THR A 747 -35.41 15.78 -31.80
CA THR A 747 -34.04 16.29 -31.62
C THR A 747 -33.94 17.82 -31.58
N THR A 748 -34.96 18.54 -32.05
CA THR A 748 -35.09 19.99 -31.91
C THR A 748 -35.55 20.44 -30.53
N ASP A 749 -36.12 19.54 -29.73
CA ASP A 749 -36.70 19.84 -28.42
C ASP A 749 -35.67 19.77 -27.28
N TYR A 750 -34.49 19.21 -27.57
CA TYR A 750 -33.45 18.98 -26.58
C TYR A 750 -32.04 19.11 -27.13
N MET A 751 -31.08 19.34 -26.24
CA MET A 751 -29.65 19.33 -26.51
C MET A 751 -29.04 17.99 -26.08
N LYS A 752 -28.08 17.47 -26.86
CA LYS A 752 -27.23 16.35 -26.45
C LYS A 752 -25.87 16.86 -26.01
N ILE A 753 -25.39 16.39 -24.87
CA ILE A 753 -24.08 16.73 -24.32
C ILE A 753 -23.34 15.43 -24.01
N LYS A 754 -22.12 15.29 -24.53
CA LYS A 754 -21.15 14.28 -24.08
C LYS A 754 -20.12 14.97 -23.20
N LEU A 755 -19.95 14.55 -21.95
CA LEU A 755 -19.10 15.25 -20.98
C LEU A 755 -17.62 15.22 -21.36
N ASP A 756 -17.13 14.13 -21.94
CA ASP A 756 -15.75 14.01 -22.44
C ASP A 756 -15.50 14.73 -23.80
N SER A 757 -16.53 15.35 -24.38
CA SER A 757 -16.34 16.15 -25.60
C SER A 757 -15.58 17.46 -25.34
N LEU A 758 -15.06 18.09 -26.39
CA LEU A 758 -14.45 19.42 -26.29
C LEU A 758 -15.39 20.44 -25.65
N TYR A 759 -16.70 20.36 -25.93
CA TYR A 759 -17.70 21.20 -25.28
C TYR A 759 -17.73 20.97 -23.78
N GLY A 760 -17.84 19.72 -23.32
CA GLY A 760 -17.87 19.42 -21.88
C GLY A 760 -16.60 19.86 -21.17
N LYS A 761 -15.42 19.54 -21.73
CA LYS A 761 -14.12 19.97 -21.20
C LYS A 761 -13.97 21.49 -21.10
N MET A 762 -14.42 22.23 -22.10
CA MET A 762 -14.22 23.69 -22.16
C MET A 762 -15.34 24.53 -21.55
N LYS A 763 -16.55 24.00 -21.42
CA LYS A 763 -17.73 24.76 -20.96
C LYS A 763 -18.30 24.28 -19.64
N LEU A 764 -18.04 23.04 -19.24
CA LEU A 764 -18.61 22.45 -18.03
C LEU A 764 -17.53 22.17 -16.98
N TYR A 765 -16.38 21.61 -17.36
CA TYR A 765 -15.26 21.35 -16.44
C TYR A 765 -14.32 22.56 -16.28
N LYS A 766 -14.11 23.33 -17.34
CA LYS A 766 -13.30 24.55 -17.25
C LYS A 766 -14.13 25.75 -16.79
N ALA A 767 -13.83 26.27 -15.61
CA ALA A 767 -14.45 27.47 -15.09
C ALA A 767 -14.10 28.72 -15.93
N PRO A 768 -15.01 29.70 -16.04
CA PRO A 768 -14.66 31.05 -16.50
C PRO A 768 -13.62 31.69 -15.57
N ALA A 769 -12.72 32.53 -16.11
CA ALA A 769 -11.61 33.12 -15.35
C ALA A 769 -12.07 33.90 -14.11
N GLU A 770 -13.18 34.63 -14.22
CA GLU A 770 -13.76 35.42 -13.11
C GLU A 770 -14.69 34.60 -12.19
N LYS A 771 -14.97 33.34 -12.52
CA LYS A 771 -15.93 32.47 -11.80
C LYS A 771 -15.31 31.09 -11.52
N PRO A 772 -14.20 30.99 -10.77
CA PRO A 772 -13.42 29.75 -10.61
C PRO A 772 -14.22 28.54 -10.06
N HIS A 773 -15.32 28.77 -9.34
CA HIS A 773 -16.16 27.71 -8.77
C HIS A 773 -17.32 27.28 -9.68
N TYR A 774 -17.56 27.98 -10.78
CA TYR A 774 -18.70 27.75 -11.66
C TYR A 774 -18.38 26.72 -12.74
N ARG A 775 -18.17 25.49 -12.29
CA ARG A 775 -17.81 24.32 -13.10
C ARG A 775 -18.29 23.03 -12.41
N LEU A 776 -18.18 21.91 -13.11
CA LEU A 776 -18.34 20.58 -12.55
C LEU A 776 -17.11 20.15 -11.74
N ALA A 777 -17.34 19.22 -10.82
CA ALA A 777 -16.29 18.44 -10.15
C ALA A 777 -15.61 17.48 -11.14
N GLU A 778 -14.39 17.06 -10.84
CA GLU A 778 -13.57 16.18 -11.70
C GLU A 778 -13.28 14.82 -11.03
N ASP A 779 -12.51 13.96 -11.71
CA ASP A 779 -12.01 12.68 -11.19
C ASP A 779 -13.08 11.77 -10.57
N GLN A 780 -13.01 11.46 -9.26
CA GLN A 780 -13.89 10.49 -8.59
C GLN A 780 -15.35 10.96 -8.50
N LEU A 781 -15.59 12.27 -8.66
CA LEU A 781 -16.95 12.86 -8.69
C LEU A 781 -17.52 12.97 -10.11
N ASN A 782 -16.79 12.50 -11.14
CA ASN A 782 -17.35 12.41 -12.48
C ASN A 782 -18.16 11.11 -12.65
N LEU A 783 -19.48 11.22 -12.52
CA LEU A 783 -20.41 10.09 -12.41
C LEU A 783 -21.37 9.96 -13.61
N LEU A 784 -21.13 10.70 -14.69
CA LEU A 784 -21.96 10.70 -15.90
C LEU A 784 -21.11 10.80 -17.17
N ASP A 785 -21.64 10.31 -18.29
CA ASP A 785 -20.98 10.36 -19.61
C ASP A 785 -21.78 11.22 -20.61
N ASN A 786 -23.08 10.98 -20.70
CA ASN A 786 -23.94 11.57 -21.73
C ASN A 786 -25.22 12.14 -21.12
N LEU A 787 -25.71 13.26 -21.67
CA LEU A 787 -26.94 13.91 -21.24
C LEU A 787 -27.79 14.35 -22.44
N ILE A 788 -29.10 14.27 -22.26
CA ILE A 788 -30.16 14.91 -23.04
C ILE A 788 -30.80 15.95 -22.13
N ILE A 789 -30.82 17.22 -22.54
CA ILE A 789 -31.38 18.33 -21.76
C ILE A 789 -32.48 19.04 -22.56
N ALA A 790 -33.69 19.08 -22.00
CA ALA A 790 -34.85 19.79 -22.55
C ALA A 790 -35.31 20.86 -21.57
N LYS A 791 -35.10 22.14 -21.91
CA LYS A 791 -35.26 23.28 -20.99
C LYS A 791 -36.69 23.49 -20.46
N ASN A 792 -37.69 23.38 -21.34
CA ASN A 792 -39.09 23.74 -21.02
C ASN A 792 -39.99 22.50 -21.06
N SER A 793 -39.47 21.37 -20.61
CA SER A 793 -40.12 20.05 -20.70
C SER A 793 -40.11 19.35 -19.34
N GLY A 794 -40.48 18.07 -19.31
CA GLY A 794 -40.59 17.26 -18.09
C GLY A 794 -41.96 17.40 -17.42
N LYS A 795 -42.18 16.62 -16.36
CA LYS A 795 -43.48 16.53 -15.64
C LYS A 795 -44.03 17.88 -15.17
N TYR A 796 -43.16 18.84 -14.90
CA TYR A 796 -43.52 20.17 -14.39
C TYR A 796 -43.28 21.30 -15.40
N GLY A 797 -42.77 20.99 -16.60
CA GLY A 797 -42.49 21.98 -17.65
C GLY A 797 -41.38 22.99 -17.33
N LYS A 798 -40.52 22.72 -16.33
CA LYS A 798 -39.40 23.60 -15.93
C LYS A 798 -38.02 23.11 -16.34
N GLY A 799 -37.95 21.91 -16.90
CA GLY A 799 -36.69 21.28 -17.26
C GLY A 799 -36.77 19.76 -17.14
N TYR A 800 -36.14 19.10 -18.10
CA TYR A 800 -35.97 17.66 -18.11
C TYR A 800 -34.54 17.30 -18.49
N ILE A 801 -34.01 16.29 -17.81
CA ILE A 801 -32.69 15.74 -18.07
C ILE A 801 -32.82 14.23 -18.13
N HIS A 802 -32.21 13.61 -19.14
CA HIS A 802 -31.91 12.18 -19.14
C HIS A 802 -30.40 12.02 -19.27
N ALA A 803 -29.78 11.25 -18.40
CA ALA A 803 -28.33 11.06 -18.41
C ALA A 803 -27.94 9.59 -18.31
N THR A 804 -26.79 9.23 -18.87
CA THR A 804 -26.25 7.86 -18.82
C THR A 804 -24.78 7.83 -18.42
N LYS A 805 -24.38 6.71 -17.80
CA LYS A 805 -22.99 6.34 -17.50
C LYS A 805 -22.75 4.89 -17.89
N TYR A 806 -21.65 4.62 -18.58
CA TYR A 806 -21.13 3.27 -18.73
C TYR A 806 -20.51 2.82 -17.41
N VAL A 807 -20.98 1.68 -16.90
CA VAL A 807 -20.49 1.13 -15.65
C VAL A 807 -19.25 0.28 -15.95
N MET A 808 -18.12 0.70 -15.40
CA MET A 808 -16.86 -0.03 -15.54
C MET A 808 -16.59 -0.86 -14.28
N PRO A 809 -16.19 -2.14 -14.39
CA PRO A 809 -15.95 -2.98 -13.21
C PRO A 809 -14.73 -2.53 -12.38
N TYR A 810 -13.87 -1.69 -12.96
CA TYR A 810 -12.69 -1.13 -12.31
C TYR A 810 -12.94 0.24 -11.65
N GLU A 811 -14.18 0.73 -11.58
CA GLU A 811 -14.52 1.97 -10.86
C GLU A 811 -14.03 1.95 -9.40
N TRP A 812 -13.61 3.11 -8.90
CA TRP A 812 -12.91 3.24 -7.62
C TRP A 812 -13.75 2.80 -6.42
N PHE A 813 -15.07 3.00 -6.47
CA PHE A 813 -15.96 2.74 -5.35
C PHE A 813 -16.23 1.25 -5.12
N TYR A 814 -16.07 0.37 -6.12
CA TYR A 814 -16.35 -1.06 -5.95
C TYR A 814 -15.41 -1.74 -4.94
N THR A 815 -14.24 -1.16 -4.68
CA THR A 815 -13.25 -1.73 -3.76
C THR A 815 -13.30 -1.07 -2.40
N CYS A 816 -13.84 0.15 -2.35
CA CYS A 816 -14.09 0.91 -1.14
C CYS A 816 -15.42 0.51 -0.48
N HIS A 817 -16.46 0.27 -1.28
CA HIS A 817 -17.81 -0.02 -0.82
C HIS A 817 -18.05 -1.54 -0.81
N PHE A 818 -17.93 -2.12 0.40
CA PHE A 818 -18.04 -3.54 0.68
C PHE A 818 -17.15 -4.40 -0.23
N TYR A 819 -15.84 -4.44 0.02
CA TYR A 819 -14.88 -5.08 -0.90
C TYR A 819 -15.18 -6.56 -1.23
N GLN A 820 -15.84 -7.31 -0.35
CA GLN A 820 -16.25 -8.69 -0.61
C GLN A 820 -17.60 -8.80 -1.34
N ASP A 821 -18.33 -7.69 -1.45
CA ASP A 821 -19.66 -7.53 -2.04
C ASP A 821 -19.74 -6.21 -2.85
N PRO A 822 -18.96 -6.09 -3.93
CA PRO A 822 -18.79 -4.83 -4.64
C PRO A 822 -20.12 -4.35 -5.25
N VAL A 823 -20.58 -3.18 -4.81
CA VAL A 823 -21.80 -2.53 -5.27
C VAL A 823 -21.61 -1.00 -5.22
N MET A 824 -22.20 -0.25 -6.15
CA MET A 824 -22.19 1.21 -6.05
C MET A 824 -22.99 1.68 -4.82
N PRO A 825 -22.46 2.58 -3.98
CA PRO A 825 -23.24 3.24 -2.95
C PRO A 825 -24.45 3.97 -3.53
N GLY A 826 -25.62 3.84 -2.90
CA GLY A 826 -26.83 4.57 -3.32
C GLY A 826 -26.66 6.08 -3.27
N SER A 827 -25.86 6.56 -2.31
CA SER A 827 -25.42 7.94 -2.14
C SER A 827 -24.72 8.49 -3.40
N LEU A 828 -23.85 7.71 -4.06
CA LEU A 828 -23.22 8.13 -5.33
C LEU A 828 -24.23 8.19 -6.50
N GLY A 829 -25.28 7.37 -6.48
CA GLY A 829 -26.35 7.53 -7.47
C GLY A 829 -27.12 8.83 -7.30
N VAL A 830 -27.32 9.30 -6.06
CA VAL A 830 -27.88 10.63 -5.77
C VAL A 830 -26.91 11.74 -6.21
N GLU A 831 -25.61 11.56 -6.01
CA GLU A 831 -24.60 12.51 -6.49
C GLU A 831 -24.57 12.61 -8.03
N ALA A 832 -24.72 11.49 -8.74
CA ALA A 832 -24.83 11.50 -10.20
C ALA A 832 -26.04 12.32 -10.68
N ILE A 833 -27.17 12.25 -9.96
CA ILE A 833 -28.35 13.06 -10.22
C ILE A 833 -28.06 14.55 -9.97
N LEU A 834 -27.35 14.89 -8.89
CA LEU A 834 -26.90 16.27 -8.63
C LEU A 834 -25.95 16.77 -9.71
N GLN A 835 -25.02 15.94 -10.20
CA GLN A 835 -24.16 16.29 -11.33
C GLN A 835 -25.00 16.62 -12.57
N ALA A 836 -26.06 15.85 -12.88
CA ALA A 836 -26.97 16.18 -13.97
C ALA A 836 -27.65 17.55 -13.77
N MET A 837 -28.14 17.85 -12.56
CA MET A 837 -28.72 19.16 -12.22
C MET A 837 -27.69 20.30 -12.37
N GLN A 838 -26.43 20.08 -11.98
CA GLN A 838 -25.34 21.03 -12.18
C GLN A 838 -25.06 21.28 -13.67
N VAL A 839 -25.07 20.23 -14.51
CA VAL A 839 -24.93 20.38 -15.97
C VAL A 839 -26.07 21.25 -16.52
N PHE A 840 -27.32 21.01 -16.09
CA PHE A 840 -28.46 21.85 -16.49
C PHE A 840 -28.25 23.31 -16.04
N ALA A 841 -27.81 23.53 -14.80
CA ALA A 841 -27.56 24.87 -14.27
C ALA A 841 -26.47 25.62 -15.06
N LEU A 842 -25.34 24.98 -15.37
CA LEU A 842 -24.25 25.55 -16.17
C LEU A 842 -24.70 25.82 -17.60
N GLN A 843 -25.39 24.85 -18.22
CA GLN A 843 -25.83 24.97 -19.61
C GLN A 843 -26.89 26.07 -19.81
N GLN A 844 -27.72 26.31 -18.80
CA GLN A 844 -28.72 27.39 -18.79
C GLN A 844 -28.19 28.70 -18.22
N ASP A 845 -26.92 28.72 -17.79
CA ASP A 845 -26.24 29.84 -17.14
C ASP A 845 -27.02 30.45 -15.96
N LEU A 846 -27.52 29.57 -15.08
CA LEU A 846 -28.36 29.97 -13.95
C LEU A 846 -27.62 30.80 -12.89
N GLY A 847 -26.30 30.66 -12.81
CA GLY A 847 -25.40 31.42 -11.93
C GLY A 847 -24.96 32.77 -12.49
N LYS A 848 -25.48 33.22 -13.65
CA LYS A 848 -25.00 34.45 -14.32
C LYS A 848 -25.05 35.72 -13.45
N ASP A 849 -26.04 35.82 -12.57
CA ASP A 849 -26.29 37.00 -11.72
C ASP A 849 -25.32 37.08 -10.51
N PHE A 850 -24.56 36.01 -10.24
CA PHE A 850 -23.57 35.95 -9.16
C PHE A 850 -22.18 36.35 -9.67
N VAL A 851 -21.34 36.87 -8.78
CA VAL A 851 -19.97 37.29 -9.12
C VAL A 851 -19.09 36.06 -9.31
N ASN A 852 -19.08 35.14 -8.34
CA ASN A 852 -18.36 33.87 -8.36
C ASN A 852 -19.25 32.74 -7.80
N PRO A 853 -20.26 32.27 -8.56
CA PRO A 853 -21.20 31.27 -8.07
C PRO A 853 -20.53 29.93 -7.76
N LYS A 854 -20.99 29.28 -6.69
CA LYS A 854 -20.66 27.90 -6.33
C LYS A 854 -21.92 27.06 -6.11
N PHE A 855 -21.81 25.75 -6.29
CA PHE A 855 -22.87 24.80 -5.97
C PHE A 855 -22.82 24.41 -4.48
N VAL A 856 -24.01 24.35 -3.85
CA VAL A 856 -24.18 24.03 -2.43
C VAL A 856 -25.40 23.13 -2.18
N GLN A 857 -25.41 22.47 -1.02
CA GLN A 857 -26.62 21.84 -0.49
C GLN A 857 -27.58 22.92 0.02
N VAL A 858 -28.88 22.69 -0.16
CA VAL A 858 -29.90 23.64 0.29
C VAL A 858 -30.23 23.36 1.76
N PRO A 859 -30.02 24.31 2.68
CA PRO A 859 -30.40 24.12 4.08
C PRO A 859 -31.92 24.17 4.25
N SER A 860 -32.40 23.66 5.39
CA SER A 860 -33.83 23.65 5.75
C SER A 860 -34.71 22.96 4.69
N HIS A 861 -34.17 21.92 4.05
CA HIS A 861 -34.80 21.20 2.95
C HIS A 861 -34.73 19.69 3.15
N GLU A 862 -35.81 18.98 2.83
CA GLU A 862 -35.91 17.52 2.94
C GLU A 862 -35.79 16.85 1.57
N THR A 863 -34.96 15.81 1.50
CA THR A 863 -34.86 14.89 0.36
C THR A 863 -35.29 13.49 0.78
N VAL A 864 -36.10 12.82 -0.04
CA VAL A 864 -36.60 11.46 0.21
C VAL A 864 -36.09 10.53 -0.89
N TRP A 865 -35.61 9.34 -0.52
CA TRP A 865 -35.13 8.32 -1.46
C TRP A 865 -35.76 6.95 -1.20
N LYS A 866 -35.89 6.18 -2.28
CA LYS A 866 -36.26 4.76 -2.28
C LYS A 866 -35.39 3.99 -3.25
N TYR A 867 -34.93 2.82 -2.83
CA TYR A 867 -34.03 1.92 -3.55
C TYR A 867 -34.63 0.51 -3.61
N ARG A 868 -34.78 -0.04 -4.81
CA ARG A 868 -35.25 -1.41 -5.07
C ARG A 868 -34.37 -2.12 -6.11
N GLY A 869 -33.06 -2.00 -5.97
CA GLY A 869 -32.09 -2.70 -6.82
C GLY A 869 -30.67 -2.18 -6.59
N GLN A 870 -29.74 -2.57 -7.47
CA GLN A 870 -28.31 -2.42 -7.23
C GLN A 870 -27.54 -2.18 -8.53
N ILE A 871 -26.50 -1.36 -8.46
CA ILE A 871 -25.54 -1.22 -9.55
C ILE A 871 -24.33 -2.09 -9.20
N LEU A 872 -24.27 -3.27 -9.81
CA LEU A 872 -23.22 -4.26 -9.62
C LEU A 872 -22.21 -4.16 -10.76
N THR A 873 -21.04 -4.79 -10.59
CA THR A 873 -19.92 -4.74 -11.55
C THR A 873 -20.23 -5.26 -12.96
N HIS A 874 -21.32 -6.02 -13.14
CA HIS A 874 -21.75 -6.56 -14.44
C HIS A 874 -22.86 -5.74 -15.11
N VAL A 875 -23.43 -4.74 -14.41
CA VAL A 875 -24.34 -3.76 -15.02
C VAL A 875 -23.56 -3.04 -16.12
N ARG A 876 -24.18 -2.81 -17.28
CA ARG A 876 -23.50 -2.19 -18.41
C ARG A 876 -23.66 -0.69 -18.40
N GLU A 877 -24.89 -0.25 -18.12
CA GLU A 877 -25.24 1.15 -18.16
C GLU A 877 -26.10 1.54 -16.96
N MET A 878 -25.76 2.68 -16.36
CA MET A 878 -26.61 3.40 -15.42
C MET A 878 -27.32 4.51 -16.19
N GLN A 879 -28.64 4.63 -16.03
CA GLN A 879 -29.44 5.69 -16.64
C GLN A 879 -30.20 6.44 -15.56
N LEU A 880 -30.41 7.75 -15.72
CA LEU A 880 -31.20 8.55 -14.78
C LEU A 880 -32.03 9.60 -15.49
N GLU A 881 -33.11 10.00 -14.83
CA GLU A 881 -34.00 11.07 -15.24
C GLU A 881 -34.18 12.09 -14.13
N VAL A 882 -34.25 13.36 -14.53
CA VAL A 882 -34.49 14.49 -13.64
C VAL A 882 -35.62 15.34 -14.20
N HIS A 883 -36.68 15.52 -13.42
CA HIS A 883 -37.76 16.45 -13.72
C HIS A 883 -37.66 17.65 -12.78
N ILE A 884 -37.28 18.82 -13.31
CA ILE A 884 -37.17 20.04 -12.52
C ILE A 884 -38.56 20.49 -12.10
N GLN A 885 -38.79 20.61 -10.80
CA GLN A 885 -40.04 21.03 -10.19
C GLN A 885 -40.10 22.56 -10.05
N SER A 886 -39.05 23.17 -9.48
CA SER A 886 -38.94 24.62 -9.31
C SER A 886 -37.51 25.11 -9.52
N ILE A 887 -37.40 26.38 -9.91
CA ILE A 887 -36.16 27.16 -9.92
C ILE A 887 -36.53 28.52 -9.35
N GLU A 888 -36.04 28.83 -8.16
CA GLU A 888 -36.49 30.00 -7.39
C GLU A 888 -35.36 30.66 -6.62
N LYS A 889 -35.50 31.96 -6.33
CA LYS A 889 -34.53 32.71 -5.52
C LYS A 889 -35.00 32.72 -4.07
N ILE A 890 -34.20 32.14 -3.17
CA ILE A 890 -34.49 32.02 -1.73
C ILE A 890 -33.24 32.47 -0.97
N ASP A 891 -33.37 33.48 -0.11
CA ASP A 891 -32.30 33.98 0.78
C ASP A 891 -30.96 34.23 0.08
N GLY A 892 -31.00 34.88 -1.08
CA GLY A 892 -29.80 35.20 -1.86
C GLY A 892 -29.22 34.01 -2.64
N ARG A 893 -29.86 32.85 -2.61
CA ARG A 893 -29.50 31.65 -3.38
C ARG A 893 -30.47 31.43 -4.53
N LEU A 894 -30.02 30.76 -5.58
CA LEU A 894 -30.91 30.14 -6.54
C LEU A 894 -31.06 28.66 -6.17
N VAL A 895 -32.29 28.20 -5.96
CA VAL A 895 -32.62 26.84 -5.56
C VAL A 895 -33.33 26.13 -6.69
N MET A 896 -32.86 24.95 -7.05
CA MET A 896 -33.47 24.04 -8.02
C MET A 896 -33.93 22.78 -7.30
N ILE A 897 -35.21 22.45 -7.38
CA ILE A 897 -35.79 21.24 -6.79
C ILE A 897 -36.22 20.29 -7.91
N ALA A 898 -36.00 18.99 -7.77
CA ALA A 898 -36.34 18.00 -8.77
C ALA A 898 -36.81 16.66 -8.20
N ASP A 899 -37.65 15.98 -8.99
CA ASP A 899 -38.00 14.56 -8.80
C ASP A 899 -37.33 13.71 -9.86
N THR A 900 -36.83 12.55 -9.43
CA THR A 900 -35.81 11.85 -10.20
C THR A 900 -35.99 10.34 -10.11
N SER A 901 -35.42 9.63 -11.07
CA SER A 901 -35.39 8.18 -11.11
C SER A 901 -34.08 7.70 -11.71
N LEU A 902 -33.66 6.50 -11.32
CA LEU A 902 -32.42 5.88 -11.79
C LEU A 902 -32.65 4.40 -12.09
N TRP A 903 -32.04 3.92 -13.17
CA TRP A 903 -32.13 2.57 -13.69
C TRP A 903 -30.75 1.90 -13.75
N ASN A 904 -30.72 0.58 -13.53
CA ASN A 904 -29.62 -0.29 -13.94
C ASN A 904 -30.05 -1.07 -15.19
N ASP A 905 -29.43 -0.77 -16.33
CA ASP A 905 -29.90 -1.23 -17.63
C ASP A 905 -31.41 -0.89 -17.82
N GLU A 906 -32.33 -1.87 -17.78
CA GLU A 906 -33.77 -1.67 -18.03
C GLU A 906 -34.65 -1.54 -16.77
N VAL A 907 -34.10 -1.75 -15.57
CA VAL A 907 -34.90 -1.83 -14.34
C VAL A 907 -34.77 -0.53 -13.53
N ARG A 908 -35.90 0.12 -13.22
CA ARG A 908 -35.92 1.31 -12.36
C ARG A 908 -35.62 0.91 -10.93
N ILE A 909 -34.49 1.35 -10.41
CA ILE A 909 -34.02 0.97 -9.08
C ILE A 909 -34.16 2.09 -8.06
N TYR A 910 -33.99 3.36 -8.44
CA TYR A 910 -34.12 4.48 -7.50
C TYR A 910 -35.29 5.40 -7.85
N GLU A 911 -35.88 5.98 -6.81
CA GLU A 911 -36.75 7.13 -6.86
C GLU A 911 -36.26 8.11 -5.79
N VAL A 912 -35.91 9.34 -6.18
CA VAL A 912 -35.53 10.41 -5.26
C VAL A 912 -36.41 11.61 -5.54
N THR A 913 -37.15 12.05 -4.52
CA THR A 913 -38.12 13.15 -4.62
C THR A 913 -37.69 14.32 -3.76
N GLY A 914 -37.92 15.53 -4.27
CA GLY A 914 -37.50 16.75 -3.60
C GLY A 914 -35.97 16.84 -3.45
N LEU A 915 -35.18 16.38 -4.41
CA LEU A 915 -33.73 16.62 -4.39
C LEU A 915 -33.46 18.08 -4.73
N ALA A 916 -32.63 18.76 -3.95
CA ALA A 916 -32.37 20.19 -4.13
C ALA A 916 -30.88 20.50 -4.42
N LEU A 917 -30.65 21.38 -5.38
CA LEU A 917 -29.35 21.97 -5.69
C LEU A 917 -29.41 23.49 -5.49
N GLY A 918 -28.48 24.02 -4.70
CA GLY A 918 -28.32 25.46 -4.49
C GLY A 918 -27.19 26.05 -5.33
N ILE A 919 -27.35 27.31 -5.74
CA ILE A 919 -26.29 28.17 -6.26
C ILE A 919 -26.24 29.42 -5.38
N GLU A 920 -25.07 29.70 -4.82
CA GLU A 920 -24.84 30.89 -3.99
C GLU A 920 -23.52 31.57 -4.33
N GLU A 921 -23.29 32.75 -3.76
CA GLU A 921 -22.03 33.48 -3.90
C GLU A 921 -20.87 32.74 -3.21
N GLY A 922 -19.72 32.70 -3.89
CA GLY A 922 -18.57 31.82 -3.62
C GLY A 922 -17.73 32.18 -2.42
#